data_AF-A0A8K0M5F0-F1
#
_entry.id   AF-A0A8K0M5F0-F1
#
_cell.length_a   1.000
_cell.length_b   1.000
_cell.length_c   1.000
_cell.angle_alpha   90.00
_cell.angle_beta   90.00
_cell.angle_gamma   90.00
#
_symmetry.space_group_name_H-M   'P 1'
#
loop_
_entity.id
_entity.type
_entity.pdbx_description
1 polymer ?
#
loop_
_entity_poly.entity_id
_entity_poly.type
_entity_poly.pdbx_seq_one_letter_code
_entity_poly.pdbx_strand_id
1 'polypeptide(L)'
;VLYRRRASKDADKVVLLSGGGSGHEPAHAGYLGEGALDAVVAGEIFASPSASQILTGLKTVKSSKGSLMIVKNYTGDKLNFGLAAEKAKADGQNVNMVIVGDDVSVEGNALVGQRGLAGVVFVHKIAGAKAAEGADLTEVTAVAKKAASQMATVAASLDRCSVPGRAHQESLPSDQLEYGMGIHNEPGVKREAVLSLETTVQKALDMMFTPKANMWQPQAGQRAALMVNNLGGLSVLELGVIADEVVQQLVARDMTIDRSLVGTFVTSLDGPGFSTTLLQLDDELVELLDAPTTAPAWPRSIHGWAMDAEAVASRETTVAAEEPNKRETGVTVPTSLVKAIIESVAKTTAEDEPKITEYDTLAGDGDCGETLLNGVNGLVKEFQKDDADALDIGQIFRRTATTAERSMGGTSGAIYAIFLNAVANSLTDLASSPDHGGASALIRTALKGGLDELCRYTPARIGHRTLMDALMPFVSAFQQAGAPLHSAIADARAGAEATRKMAAALGRASYVGQDRFDDEGGIPDPGALGVVSILRALGRSNADPGMEPAPRKRTRTRTGCLNCRRKKRKCDEGRPACGTCYRRNEHCEWGLKITFRAENAQGLDGRHPSMRKMARKRPPREFEILDITSEVIRDYNAPSPLLESDEDEGEGKERTNGTTARTNGPSRIAHHPDGFLANQTPSTTGNRSPASQRQTESAVANLLYLRQGGQMQSPVEVDPALQVAMDPIAMDMITDYSYMEQMQAFTPEGTSEDGIFLPGSAYHELHSTLRNRLIQETRSNAPTRSTTPRFEADSLHDTSTTIDDDADETIPLPDYQTSAHTQLPLLSEGEEYALWKNYFDEIAPWLDKFDKDRQFQHILPTMTKNHDYLRYSMLALSARQLELKETTPTDRSLALYQEAIHLLLPDLPTRSTAVIATCVILCVLEMLSCSPKAWQRHLDGCASLMEAVGINGFVGGIEGALFWCFARMDVCGGLISSVKTLIPISHWASKRTIEADVELFRSTKEFEQWANYAVYLIAHVLDLLAMPSEMIQAPTRNDPKFRARWLKLWKYICDWHHRRPAPFIPTMTIPSSDSSPFPTILFSNPAAISGNQLHHTASILMLQNQPPAVRLASKPRSILWHARQVCGISISNDHHGAWTNGIQPLWIAGRCMSHPSEHKAILELLGRIERESGWSTRWRADDLKEFWGDLGD
;
A
#
# COMPACT_ATOMS: atom_id res chain seq x y z
N VAL A 1 12.82 -26.91 5.29
CA VAL A 1 14.28 -26.61 5.36
C VAL A 1 14.59 -25.67 4.22
N LEU A 2 15.25 -24.55 4.52
CA LEU A 2 15.71 -23.55 3.56
C LEU A 2 17.23 -23.48 3.65
N TYR A 3 17.94 -23.25 2.55
CA TYR A 3 19.41 -23.19 2.55
C TYR A 3 19.95 -22.37 1.38
N ARG A 4 21.14 -21.80 1.55
CA ARG A 4 21.83 -21.03 0.51
C ARG A 4 22.48 -21.97 -0.52
N ARG A 5 22.23 -21.76 -1.81
CA ARG A 5 23.02 -22.40 -2.88
C ARG A 5 24.44 -21.82 -2.85
N ARG A 6 25.41 -22.61 -2.39
CA ARG A 6 26.83 -22.25 -2.24
C ARG A 6 27.58 -22.24 -3.58
N ALA A 7 28.59 -21.38 -3.69
CA ALA A 7 29.60 -21.43 -4.74
C ALA A 7 30.70 -22.45 -4.38
N SER A 8 31.53 -22.85 -5.36
CA SER A 8 32.63 -23.82 -5.14
C SER A 8 33.64 -23.38 -4.08
N LYS A 9 33.88 -22.06 -3.96
CA LYS A 9 34.70 -21.44 -2.92
C LYS A 9 34.17 -21.64 -1.48
N ASP A 10 32.87 -21.87 -1.30
CA ASP A 10 32.23 -21.93 0.01
C ASP A 10 32.33 -23.32 0.68
N ALA A 11 33.11 -24.24 0.11
CA ALA A 11 33.31 -25.58 0.67
C ALA A 11 34.16 -25.59 1.95
N ASP A 12 35.03 -24.58 2.14
CA ASP A 12 36.01 -24.52 3.23
C ASP A 12 35.65 -23.51 4.34
N LYS A 13 34.37 -23.43 4.71
CA LYS A 13 33.92 -22.66 5.89
C LYS A 13 32.96 -23.44 6.78
N VAL A 14 32.90 -23.10 8.06
CA VAL A 14 31.90 -23.62 9.01
C VAL A 14 30.48 -23.38 8.46
N VAL A 15 29.60 -24.37 8.61
CA VAL A 15 28.17 -24.25 8.27
C VAL A 15 27.42 -23.64 9.44
N LEU A 16 26.68 -22.55 9.22
CA LEU A 16 25.78 -21.99 10.23
C LEU A 16 24.35 -22.48 9.99
N LEU A 17 23.76 -23.10 11.00
CA LEU A 17 22.38 -23.58 10.97
C LEU A 17 21.56 -23.02 12.16
N SER A 18 20.33 -22.59 11.91
CA SER A 18 19.38 -22.19 12.96
C SER A 18 17.94 -22.61 12.62
N GLY A 19 16.97 -22.27 13.48
CA GLY A 19 15.57 -22.62 13.30
C GLY A 19 14.74 -22.53 14.58
N GLY A 20 13.57 -23.18 14.54
CA GLY A 20 12.53 -23.10 15.56
C GLY A 20 11.15 -23.12 14.89
N GLY A 21 10.10 -22.82 15.66
CA GLY A 21 8.76 -22.60 15.08
C GLY A 21 8.75 -21.46 14.06
N SER A 22 7.75 -21.48 13.19
CA SER A 22 7.40 -20.34 12.32
C SER A 22 6.55 -19.32 13.11
N GLY A 23 6.37 -18.10 12.59
CA GLY A 23 5.66 -17.00 13.25
C GLY A 23 6.58 -15.95 13.89
N HIS A 24 7.87 -15.97 13.52
CA HIS A 24 8.90 -15.01 13.98
C HIS A 24 9.58 -14.28 12.82
N GLU A 25 9.03 -14.41 11.61
CA GLU A 25 9.58 -13.89 10.36
C GLU A 25 9.86 -12.38 10.49
N PRO A 26 11.05 -11.90 10.06
CA PRO A 26 12.02 -12.58 9.20
C PRO A 26 12.89 -13.65 9.86
N ALA A 27 12.85 -13.83 11.19
CA ALA A 27 13.61 -14.89 11.84
C ALA A 27 13.00 -16.28 11.52
N HIS A 28 13.77 -17.29 11.08
CA HIS A 28 15.21 -17.29 10.79
C HIS A 28 15.53 -17.18 9.29
N ALA A 29 14.53 -17.32 8.41
CA ALA A 29 14.72 -17.43 6.96
C ALA A 29 15.38 -16.19 6.32
N GLY A 30 15.04 -14.98 6.79
CA GLY A 30 15.61 -13.73 6.32
C GLY A 30 17.10 -13.53 6.63
N TYR A 31 17.68 -14.39 7.48
CA TYR A 31 19.11 -14.37 7.82
C TYR A 31 19.94 -15.40 7.02
N LEU A 32 19.36 -16.03 6.00
CA LEU A 32 20.11 -16.86 5.04
C LEU A 32 20.96 -15.99 4.11
N GLY A 33 22.28 -16.13 4.17
CA GLY A 33 23.21 -15.32 3.37
C GLY A 33 24.69 -15.63 3.59
N GLU A 34 25.54 -15.15 2.69
CA GLU A 34 26.98 -15.04 2.98
C GLU A 34 27.16 -14.09 4.18
N GLY A 35 28.10 -14.36 5.08
CA GLY A 35 28.25 -13.59 6.33
C GLY A 35 27.13 -13.79 7.39
N ALA A 36 26.21 -14.74 7.18
CA ALA A 36 25.11 -15.05 8.10
C ALA A 36 24.82 -16.58 8.13
N LEU A 37 23.55 -17.00 8.08
CA LEU A 37 23.16 -18.42 8.09
C LEU A 37 23.34 -19.10 6.72
N ASP A 38 23.75 -20.36 6.72
CA ASP A 38 23.76 -21.21 5.52
C ASP A 38 22.48 -22.05 5.38
N ALA A 39 21.87 -22.45 6.51
CA ALA A 39 20.69 -23.30 6.55
C ALA A 39 19.71 -22.90 7.67
N VAL A 40 18.41 -23.02 7.39
CA VAL A 40 17.31 -22.73 8.31
C VAL A 40 16.30 -23.87 8.33
N VAL A 41 15.90 -24.26 9.54
CA VAL A 41 14.94 -25.32 9.80
C VAL A 41 13.72 -24.75 10.50
N ALA A 42 12.73 -24.32 9.73
CA ALA A 42 11.42 -23.94 10.23
C ALA A 42 10.59 -25.18 10.62
N GLY A 43 9.90 -25.11 11.75
CA GLY A 43 8.80 -25.99 12.16
C GLY A 43 7.44 -25.31 12.00
N GLU A 44 6.39 -25.91 12.59
CA GLU A 44 5.03 -25.33 12.59
C GLU A 44 4.97 -24.03 13.40
N ILE A 45 3.85 -23.30 13.31
CA ILE A 45 3.67 -22.02 14.03
C ILE A 45 3.84 -22.22 15.54
N PHE A 46 4.84 -21.54 16.10
CA PHE A 46 5.27 -21.63 17.50
C PHE A 46 5.61 -23.06 17.99
N ALA A 47 6.10 -23.94 17.11
CA ALA A 47 6.53 -25.29 17.47
C ALA A 47 7.86 -25.70 16.82
N SER A 48 8.82 -26.12 17.64
CA SER A 48 10.16 -26.58 17.20
C SER A 48 10.06 -27.60 16.05
N PRO A 49 10.93 -27.51 15.02
CA PRO A 49 11.08 -28.58 14.04
C PRO A 49 11.56 -29.86 14.73
N SER A 50 11.24 -31.01 14.12
CA SER A 50 11.71 -32.30 14.61
C SER A 50 13.22 -32.48 14.41
N ALA A 51 13.85 -33.27 15.30
CA ALA A 51 15.25 -33.69 15.14
C ALA A 51 15.58 -34.30 13.76
N SER A 52 14.59 -34.90 13.08
CA SER A 52 14.76 -35.45 11.72
C SER A 52 14.82 -34.36 10.64
N GLN A 53 14.03 -33.29 10.75
CA GLN A 53 14.13 -32.12 9.87
C GLN A 53 15.45 -31.37 10.10
N ILE A 54 15.91 -31.27 11.36
CA ILE A 54 17.19 -30.61 11.69
C ILE A 54 18.38 -31.42 11.17
N LEU A 55 18.40 -32.74 11.38
CA LEU A 55 19.41 -33.64 10.83
C LEU A 55 19.42 -33.63 9.29
N THR A 56 18.26 -33.41 8.66
CA THR A 56 18.18 -33.19 7.20
C THR A 56 18.91 -31.90 6.81
N GLY A 57 18.67 -30.78 7.50
CA GLY A 57 19.38 -29.52 7.28
C GLY A 57 20.90 -29.64 7.39
N LEU A 58 21.40 -30.31 8.44
CA LEU A 58 22.83 -30.61 8.61
C LEU A 58 23.39 -31.45 7.45
N LYS A 59 22.62 -32.40 6.91
CA LYS A 59 23.05 -33.26 5.80
C LYS A 59 22.97 -32.58 4.43
N THR A 60 22.15 -31.54 4.27
CA THR A 60 21.99 -30.77 3.03
C THR A 60 23.18 -29.87 2.74
N VAL A 61 23.73 -29.16 3.75
CA VAL A 61 24.87 -28.25 3.57
C VAL A 61 26.09 -28.83 4.26
N LYS A 62 27.09 -29.28 3.47
CA LYS A 62 28.28 -29.97 3.98
C LYS A 62 29.51 -29.06 3.99
N SER A 63 30.43 -29.34 4.92
CA SER A 63 31.75 -28.70 5.03
C SER A 63 32.76 -29.63 5.68
N SER A 64 34.04 -29.49 5.33
CA SER A 64 35.18 -30.07 6.03
C SER A 64 35.34 -29.52 7.45
N LYS A 65 35.04 -28.23 7.66
CA LYS A 65 35.20 -27.51 8.93
C LYS A 65 34.05 -27.73 9.93
N GLY A 66 33.07 -28.58 9.60
CA GLY A 66 31.93 -28.89 10.49
C GLY A 66 30.84 -27.82 10.52
N SER A 67 29.92 -27.96 11.49
CA SER A 67 28.70 -27.15 11.60
C SER A 67 28.47 -26.60 13.01
N LEU A 68 28.00 -25.34 13.10
CA LEU A 68 27.49 -24.74 14.33
C LEU A 68 25.98 -24.57 14.24
N MET A 69 25.25 -25.08 15.23
CA MET A 69 23.83 -24.81 15.42
C MET A 69 23.60 -23.69 16.43
N ILE A 70 22.89 -22.64 16.03
CA ILE A 70 22.49 -21.52 16.88
C ILE A 70 21.01 -21.70 17.25
N VAL A 71 20.70 -21.83 18.54
CA VAL A 71 19.42 -22.34 19.03
C VAL A 71 18.84 -21.42 20.10
N LYS A 72 17.58 -20.99 19.98
CA LYS A 72 16.89 -20.20 21.02
C LYS A 72 16.65 -21.07 22.26
N ASN A 73 16.72 -20.51 23.47
CA ASN A 73 16.60 -21.28 24.71
C ASN A 73 15.16 -21.70 25.06
N TYR A 74 14.51 -22.45 24.17
CA TYR A 74 13.22 -23.10 24.40
C TYR A 74 13.41 -24.61 24.59
N THR A 75 12.58 -25.24 25.43
CA THR A 75 12.71 -26.68 25.74
C THR A 75 12.52 -27.55 24.49
N GLY A 76 11.58 -27.20 23.62
CA GLY A 76 11.36 -27.90 22.34
C GLY A 76 12.56 -27.79 21.40
N ASP A 77 13.07 -26.57 21.21
CA ASP A 77 14.27 -26.30 20.39
C ASP A 77 15.49 -27.06 20.96
N LYS A 78 15.81 -26.88 22.24
CA LYS A 78 16.94 -27.58 22.92
C LYS A 78 16.92 -29.10 22.72
N LEU A 79 15.76 -29.74 22.90
CA LEU A 79 15.64 -31.20 22.80
C LEU A 79 15.76 -31.69 21.35
N ASN A 80 15.14 -31.02 20.38
CA ASN A 80 15.21 -31.42 18.98
C ASN A 80 16.58 -31.15 18.35
N PHE A 81 17.16 -29.97 18.59
CA PHE A 81 18.51 -29.64 18.11
C PHE A 81 19.58 -30.48 18.81
N GLY A 82 19.46 -30.73 20.12
CA GLY A 82 20.35 -31.64 20.84
C GLY A 82 20.29 -33.08 20.30
N LEU A 83 19.09 -33.63 20.08
CA LEU A 83 18.95 -34.97 19.48
C LEU A 83 19.45 -35.02 18.03
N ALA A 84 19.35 -33.93 17.27
CA ALA A 84 19.94 -33.83 15.94
C ALA A 84 21.48 -33.76 15.99
N ALA A 85 22.06 -33.06 16.98
CA ALA A 85 23.50 -32.99 17.21
C ALA A 85 24.09 -34.39 17.47
N GLU A 86 23.51 -35.13 18.42
CA GLU A 86 24.03 -36.47 18.77
C GLU A 86 23.85 -37.49 17.63
N LYS A 87 22.77 -37.39 16.85
CA LYS A 87 22.62 -38.18 15.61
C LYS A 87 23.67 -37.81 14.57
N ALA A 88 23.95 -36.51 14.37
CA ALA A 88 24.95 -36.06 13.41
C ALA A 88 26.38 -36.50 13.81
N LYS A 89 26.70 -36.44 15.12
CA LYS A 89 27.97 -36.96 15.67
C LYS A 89 28.08 -38.48 15.52
N ALA A 90 26.99 -39.24 15.73
CA ALA A 90 26.96 -40.68 15.46
C ALA A 90 27.14 -41.01 13.97
N ASP A 91 26.66 -40.15 13.07
CA ASP A 91 26.94 -40.18 11.63
C ASP A 91 28.36 -39.65 11.27
N GLY A 92 29.22 -39.36 12.26
CA GLY A 92 30.61 -38.91 12.06
C GLY A 92 30.81 -37.43 11.75
N GLN A 93 29.78 -36.58 11.90
CA GLN A 93 29.87 -35.15 11.62
C GLN A 93 30.34 -34.35 12.85
N ASN A 94 31.26 -33.41 12.65
CA ASN A 94 31.67 -32.47 13.69
C ASN A 94 30.62 -31.35 13.83
N VAL A 95 29.88 -31.35 14.95
CA VAL A 95 28.76 -30.42 15.19
C VAL A 95 28.80 -29.84 16.61
N ASN A 96 28.90 -28.51 16.70
CA ASN A 96 28.73 -27.74 17.93
C ASN A 96 27.35 -27.10 18.01
N MET A 97 26.95 -26.70 19.22
CA MET A 97 25.69 -26.01 19.48
C MET A 97 25.91 -24.84 20.44
N VAL A 98 25.28 -23.70 20.16
CA VAL A 98 25.20 -22.53 21.03
C VAL A 98 23.73 -22.23 21.31
N ILE A 99 23.42 -22.07 22.59
CA ILE A 99 22.09 -21.72 23.07
C ILE A 99 22.08 -20.22 23.35
N VAL A 100 21.10 -19.50 22.82
CA VAL A 100 20.88 -18.07 23.06
C VAL A 100 19.68 -17.91 23.99
N GLY A 101 19.92 -17.28 25.14
CA GLY A 101 18.92 -16.97 26.15
C GLY A 101 19.16 -15.57 26.67
N ASP A 102 18.72 -14.59 25.90
CA ASP A 102 18.93 -13.15 26.08
C ASP A 102 17.81 -12.44 26.88
N ASP A 103 16.69 -13.10 27.15
CA ASP A 103 15.58 -12.49 27.88
C ASP A 103 15.85 -12.32 29.38
N VAL A 104 16.12 -11.08 29.79
CA VAL A 104 16.35 -10.71 31.20
C VAL A 104 15.07 -10.35 31.94
N SER A 105 13.88 -10.36 31.31
CA SER A 105 12.63 -10.09 32.02
C SER A 105 12.33 -11.21 33.04
N VAL A 106 12.28 -12.46 32.60
CA VAL A 106 11.99 -13.63 33.44
C VAL A 106 13.24 -14.17 34.13
N GLU A 107 13.19 -14.25 35.45
CA GLU A 107 14.07 -15.13 36.23
C GLU A 107 13.60 -16.59 36.04
N GLY A 108 13.90 -17.13 34.85
CA GLY A 108 13.64 -18.52 34.52
C GLY A 108 14.31 -19.43 35.55
N ASN A 109 13.60 -20.49 35.99
CA ASN A 109 14.13 -21.36 37.02
C ASN A 109 15.49 -21.98 36.60
N ALA A 110 16.32 -22.33 37.58
CA ALA A 110 17.69 -22.78 37.37
C ALA A 110 17.85 -24.08 36.53
N LEU A 111 16.74 -24.73 36.14
CA LEU A 111 16.72 -25.91 35.27
C LEU A 111 16.39 -25.57 33.81
N VAL A 112 15.82 -24.39 33.53
CA VAL A 112 15.34 -23.99 32.19
C VAL A 112 16.12 -22.79 31.62
N GLY A 113 16.41 -21.77 32.45
CA GLY A 113 17.09 -20.54 32.05
C GLY A 113 16.20 -19.49 31.35
N GLN A 114 16.84 -18.40 30.90
CA GLN A 114 16.25 -17.24 30.19
C GLN A 114 15.71 -17.62 28.81
N ARG A 115 14.61 -17.03 28.32
CA ARG A 115 14.11 -17.28 26.94
C ARG A 115 15.07 -16.70 25.89
N GLY A 116 15.04 -17.24 24.67
CA GLY A 116 15.81 -16.70 23.53
C GLY A 116 14.93 -15.87 22.62
N LEU A 117 15.18 -14.56 22.53
CA LEU A 117 14.36 -13.57 21.84
C LEU A 117 15.13 -12.92 20.68
N ALA A 118 15.16 -11.59 20.60
CA ALA A 118 15.70 -10.84 19.46
C ALA A 118 17.24 -10.91 19.36
N GLY A 119 17.96 -11.07 20.47
CA GLY A 119 19.43 -11.12 20.49
C GLY A 119 20.05 -12.25 19.66
N VAL A 120 19.28 -13.31 19.38
CA VAL A 120 19.69 -14.40 18.47
C VAL A 120 20.13 -13.89 17.08
N VAL A 121 19.60 -12.76 16.62
CA VAL A 121 19.92 -12.14 15.32
C VAL A 121 21.34 -11.60 15.30
N PHE A 122 21.84 -11.03 16.40
CA PHE A 122 23.25 -10.65 16.52
C PHE A 122 24.17 -11.88 16.45
N VAL A 123 23.79 -12.99 17.10
CA VAL A 123 24.59 -14.23 17.11
C VAL A 123 24.70 -14.83 15.71
N HIS A 124 23.63 -14.79 14.90
CA HIS A 124 23.65 -15.22 13.50
C HIS A 124 24.66 -14.44 12.67
N LYS A 125 24.68 -13.11 12.82
CA LYS A 125 25.60 -12.22 12.10
C LYS A 125 27.05 -12.44 12.53
N ILE A 126 27.31 -12.43 13.84
CA ILE A 126 28.67 -12.52 14.39
C ILE A 126 29.32 -13.87 14.07
N ALA A 127 28.57 -14.97 14.23
CA ALA A 127 29.06 -16.30 13.87
C ALA A 127 29.17 -16.50 12.34
N GLY A 128 28.24 -15.92 11.56
CA GLY A 128 28.25 -15.95 10.10
C GLY A 128 29.44 -15.21 9.49
N ALA A 129 29.77 -14.04 10.04
CA ALA A 129 30.95 -13.25 9.69
C ALA A 129 32.25 -13.98 10.04
N LYS A 130 32.39 -14.49 11.28
CA LYS A 130 33.59 -15.22 11.70
C LYS A 130 33.84 -16.47 10.85
N ALA A 131 32.78 -17.18 10.46
CA ALA A 131 32.92 -18.29 9.52
C ALA A 131 33.30 -17.85 8.10
N ALA A 132 32.91 -16.65 7.67
CA ALA A 132 33.29 -16.11 6.36
C ALA A 132 34.77 -15.71 6.28
N GLU A 133 35.41 -15.38 7.43
CA GLU A 133 36.87 -15.25 7.57
C GLU A 133 37.62 -16.59 7.37
N GLY A 134 36.89 -17.71 7.34
CA GLY A 134 37.46 -19.06 7.19
C GLY A 134 37.88 -19.73 8.50
N ALA A 135 37.57 -19.12 9.65
CA ALA A 135 37.85 -19.61 11.00
C ALA A 135 37.26 -21.00 11.28
N ASP A 136 37.82 -21.69 12.29
CA ASP A 136 37.44 -23.06 12.65
C ASP A 136 36.17 -23.14 13.52
N LEU A 137 35.64 -24.35 13.70
CA LEU A 137 34.40 -24.57 14.46
C LEU A 137 34.53 -24.15 15.94
N THR A 138 35.72 -24.25 16.53
CA THR A 138 36.03 -23.83 17.89
C THR A 138 35.97 -22.32 18.01
N GLU A 139 36.64 -21.61 17.09
CA GLU A 139 36.69 -20.14 17.04
C GLU A 139 35.30 -19.54 16.82
N VAL A 140 34.57 -20.03 15.80
CA VAL A 140 33.20 -19.60 15.49
C VAL A 140 32.25 -19.93 16.66
N THR A 141 32.43 -21.04 17.36
CA THR A 141 31.67 -21.37 18.58
C THR A 141 32.02 -20.45 19.75
N ALA A 142 33.30 -20.04 19.89
CA ALA A 142 33.75 -19.18 20.97
C ALA A 142 33.16 -17.77 20.84
N VAL A 143 33.24 -17.15 19.66
CA VAL A 143 32.68 -15.80 19.44
C VAL A 143 31.15 -15.78 19.48
N ALA A 144 30.49 -16.85 19.02
CA ALA A 144 29.05 -17.01 19.17
C ALA A 144 28.61 -17.09 20.65
N LYS A 145 29.39 -17.78 21.50
CA LYS A 145 29.16 -17.82 22.96
C LYS A 145 29.45 -16.49 23.63
N LYS A 146 30.55 -15.80 23.25
CA LYS A 146 30.91 -14.45 23.71
C LYS A 146 29.71 -13.50 23.56
N ALA A 147 29.22 -13.33 22.33
CA ALA A 147 28.05 -12.51 22.04
C ALA A 147 26.80 -12.95 22.82
N ALA A 148 26.43 -14.24 22.77
CA ALA A 148 25.26 -14.76 23.48
C ALA A 148 25.34 -14.65 25.02
N SER A 149 26.53 -14.41 25.59
CA SER A 149 26.76 -14.23 27.02
C SER A 149 26.86 -12.77 27.48
N GLN A 150 26.81 -11.82 26.53
CA GLN A 150 27.01 -10.38 26.78
C GLN A 150 25.87 -9.53 26.19
N MET A 151 24.65 -10.08 26.20
CA MET A 151 23.45 -9.42 25.69
C MET A 151 22.28 -9.54 26.67
N ALA A 152 21.35 -8.58 26.60
CA ALA A 152 20.13 -8.56 27.39
C ALA A 152 18.97 -7.97 26.58
N THR A 153 17.80 -8.60 26.68
CA THR A 153 16.57 -8.27 25.95
C THR A 153 15.39 -8.15 26.91
N VAL A 154 14.57 -7.12 26.70
CA VAL A 154 13.29 -6.91 27.40
C VAL A 154 12.20 -6.63 26.36
N ALA A 155 10.96 -7.04 26.64
CA ALA A 155 9.80 -6.80 25.78
C ALA A 155 8.66 -6.07 26.53
N ALA A 156 7.81 -5.36 25.80
CA ALA A 156 6.56 -4.79 26.30
C ALA A 156 5.48 -4.90 25.20
N SER A 157 4.31 -5.45 25.55
CA SER A 157 3.22 -5.70 24.61
C SER A 157 1.90 -5.13 25.12
N LEU A 158 1.14 -4.49 24.23
CA LEU A 158 -0.21 -3.98 24.48
C LEU A 158 -1.26 -5.10 24.49
N ASP A 159 -1.05 -6.15 23.69
CA ASP A 159 -1.84 -7.38 23.71
C ASP A 159 -1.03 -8.57 23.18
N ARG A 160 -1.67 -9.75 23.16
CA ARG A 160 -1.22 -11.00 22.56
C ARG A 160 -1.27 -10.96 21.03
N CYS A 161 -0.56 -11.86 20.37
CA CYS A 161 -0.71 -12.10 18.94
C CYS A 161 -1.83 -13.11 18.61
N SER A 162 -2.43 -12.94 17.42
CA SER A 162 -3.42 -13.81 16.81
C SER A 162 -2.74 -15.04 16.19
N VAL A 163 -2.90 -16.22 16.77
CA VAL A 163 -2.28 -17.45 16.24
C VAL A 163 -3.24 -18.17 15.28
N PRO A 164 -2.92 -18.29 13.97
CA PRO A 164 -3.79 -18.93 12.99
C PRO A 164 -4.21 -20.35 13.39
N GLY A 165 -5.50 -20.66 13.20
CA GLY A 165 -6.08 -21.95 13.52
C GLY A 165 -6.25 -22.25 15.03
N ARG A 166 -5.95 -21.31 15.93
CA ARG A 166 -6.25 -21.41 17.36
C ARG A 166 -7.45 -20.53 17.72
N ALA A 167 -8.14 -20.87 18.82
CA ALA A 167 -9.19 -20.01 19.37
C ALA A 167 -8.58 -18.71 19.92
N HIS A 168 -9.36 -17.62 19.83
CA HIS A 168 -8.98 -16.30 20.36
C HIS A 168 -8.59 -16.43 21.85
N GLN A 169 -7.40 -15.94 22.21
CA GLN A 169 -6.97 -15.87 23.61
C GLN A 169 -7.60 -14.63 24.26
N GLU A 170 -7.77 -14.63 25.59
CA GLU A 170 -8.28 -13.44 26.28
C GLU A 170 -7.25 -12.30 26.17
N SER A 171 -7.70 -11.20 25.54
CA SER A 171 -6.94 -9.96 25.36
C SER A 171 -6.60 -9.30 26.69
N LEU A 172 -5.54 -8.50 26.69
CA LEU A 172 -5.30 -7.54 27.76
C LEU A 172 -6.41 -6.46 27.78
N PRO A 173 -6.76 -5.93 28.98
CA PRO A 173 -7.59 -4.73 29.08
C PRO A 173 -6.96 -3.57 28.30
N SER A 174 -7.76 -2.78 27.58
CA SER A 174 -7.26 -1.69 26.72
C SER A 174 -6.59 -0.54 27.48
N ASP A 175 -6.68 -0.53 28.82
CA ASP A 175 -5.97 0.38 29.71
C ASP A 175 -4.65 -0.20 30.25
N GLN A 176 -4.21 -1.40 29.81
CA GLN A 176 -3.06 -2.12 30.35
C GLN A 176 -2.07 -2.63 29.29
N LEU A 177 -0.84 -2.91 29.75
CA LEU A 177 0.20 -3.58 28.96
C LEU A 177 0.97 -4.61 29.80
N GLU A 178 1.63 -5.56 29.15
CA GLU A 178 2.38 -6.65 29.78
C GLU A 178 3.88 -6.59 29.45
N TYR A 179 4.71 -6.45 30.50
CA TYR A 179 6.17 -6.45 30.42
C TYR A 179 6.72 -7.87 30.44
N GLY A 180 7.67 -8.14 29.55
CA GLY A 180 8.33 -9.43 29.43
C GLY A 180 7.46 -10.52 28.80
N MET A 181 6.46 -10.19 27.98
CA MET A 181 5.75 -11.21 27.19
C MET A 181 6.73 -11.94 26.25
N GLY A 182 6.60 -13.26 26.12
CA GLY A 182 7.41 -14.05 25.20
C GLY A 182 6.86 -14.08 23.77
N ILE A 183 7.72 -14.40 22.80
CA ILE A 183 7.38 -14.44 21.35
C ILE A 183 6.39 -15.54 20.93
N HIS A 184 5.88 -16.36 21.86
CA HIS A 184 4.82 -17.34 21.60
C HIS A 184 3.56 -17.10 22.47
N ASN A 185 3.29 -15.84 22.84
CA ASN A 185 2.29 -15.43 23.84
C ASN A 185 2.53 -15.96 25.27
N GLU A 186 3.76 -16.37 25.62
CA GLU A 186 4.04 -16.76 27.00
C GLU A 186 3.88 -15.55 27.95
N PRO A 187 3.27 -15.72 29.14
CA PRO A 187 3.03 -14.63 30.08
C PRO A 187 4.28 -13.80 30.41
N GLY A 188 4.03 -12.54 30.73
CA GLY A 188 5.05 -11.61 31.20
C GLY A 188 5.33 -11.75 32.70
N VAL A 189 6.20 -10.87 33.18
CA VAL A 189 6.50 -10.73 34.62
C VAL A 189 5.62 -9.71 35.32
N LYS A 190 5.00 -8.78 34.57
CA LYS A 190 4.21 -7.70 35.14
C LYS A 190 3.15 -7.21 34.16
N ARG A 191 1.92 -7.01 34.64
CA ARG A 191 0.85 -6.27 33.97
C ARG A 191 0.59 -4.99 34.74
N GLU A 192 0.52 -3.87 34.05
CA GLU A 192 0.26 -2.55 34.64
C GLU A 192 -0.59 -1.71 33.68
N ALA A 193 -1.15 -0.61 34.17
CA ALA A 193 -1.82 0.36 33.32
C ALA A 193 -0.84 0.97 32.29
N VAL A 194 -1.35 1.25 31.09
CA VAL A 194 -0.66 2.09 30.11
C VAL A 194 -0.48 3.48 30.70
N LEU A 195 0.76 3.95 30.73
CA LEU A 195 1.13 5.30 31.15
C LEU A 195 1.72 6.03 29.94
N SER A 196 2.58 7.01 30.17
CA SER A 196 3.32 7.66 29.09
C SER A 196 4.37 6.72 28.47
N LEU A 197 4.83 7.01 27.24
CA LEU A 197 5.83 6.19 26.55
C LEU A 197 7.16 6.17 27.30
N GLU A 198 7.60 7.32 27.79
CA GLU A 198 8.81 7.52 28.59
C GLU A 198 8.77 6.65 29.85
N THR A 199 7.60 6.60 30.52
CA THR A 199 7.39 5.74 31.69
C THR A 199 7.45 4.25 31.34
N THR A 200 6.97 3.87 30.15
CA THR A 200 6.97 2.49 29.66
C THR A 200 8.39 2.04 29.28
N VAL A 201 9.14 2.86 28.54
CA VAL A 201 10.54 2.63 28.19
C VAL A 201 11.42 2.59 29.45
N GLN A 202 11.22 3.53 30.39
CA GLN A 202 11.91 3.56 31.69
C GLN A 202 11.74 2.23 32.42
N LYS A 203 10.51 1.74 32.58
CA LYS A 203 10.23 0.47 33.26
C LYS A 203 10.84 -0.74 32.54
N ALA A 204 10.83 -0.74 31.20
CA ALA A 204 11.46 -1.81 30.42
C ALA A 204 12.98 -1.81 30.59
N LEU A 205 13.65 -0.65 30.45
CA LEU A 205 15.08 -0.51 30.66
C LEU A 205 15.49 -0.81 32.11
N ASP A 206 14.70 -0.41 33.11
CA ASP A 206 15.01 -0.70 34.51
C ASP A 206 15.02 -2.21 34.80
N MET A 207 14.21 -3.03 34.10
CA MET A 207 14.31 -4.50 34.19
C MET A 207 15.60 -5.08 33.59
N MET A 208 16.24 -4.35 32.66
CA MET A 208 17.52 -4.72 32.04
C MET A 208 18.73 -4.30 32.87
N PHE A 209 18.64 -3.15 33.55
CA PHE A 209 19.70 -2.63 34.43
C PHE A 209 19.60 -3.13 35.89
N THR A 210 18.48 -3.75 36.29
CA THR A 210 18.33 -4.37 37.63
C THR A 210 19.22 -5.61 37.76
N PRO A 211 20.10 -5.70 38.78
CA PRO A 211 21.00 -6.84 38.92
C PRO A 211 20.30 -8.17 39.17
N LYS A 212 20.60 -9.18 38.32
CA LYS A 212 20.06 -10.54 38.39
C LYS A 212 21.16 -11.60 38.28
N ALA A 213 21.02 -12.68 39.05
CA ALA A 213 22.03 -13.73 39.11
C ALA A 213 22.10 -14.54 37.80
N ASN A 214 23.32 -14.73 37.27
CA ASN A 214 23.57 -15.43 36.00
C ASN A 214 22.99 -14.74 34.75
N MET A 215 22.76 -13.43 34.80
CA MET A 215 22.38 -12.59 33.65
C MET A 215 23.47 -11.54 33.41
N TRP A 216 23.75 -11.23 32.14
CA TRP A 216 24.55 -10.06 31.79
C TRP A 216 23.75 -8.78 32.07
N GLN A 217 24.44 -7.71 32.44
CA GLN A 217 23.85 -6.44 32.85
C GLN A 217 24.65 -5.31 32.18
N PRO A 218 23.99 -4.37 31.48
CA PRO A 218 24.65 -3.15 30.99
C PRO A 218 25.27 -2.37 32.16
N GLN A 219 26.37 -1.69 31.94
CA GLN A 219 27.03 -0.80 32.92
C GLN A 219 27.36 0.55 32.27
N ALA A 220 27.35 1.61 33.07
CA ALA A 220 27.82 2.94 32.65
C ALA A 220 29.23 2.89 32.03
N GLY A 221 29.46 3.71 30.99
CA GLY A 221 30.68 3.78 30.21
C GLY A 221 30.86 2.65 29.19
N GLN A 222 29.88 1.76 28.99
CA GLN A 222 29.97 0.68 28.00
C GLN A 222 29.56 1.10 26.59
N ARG A 223 30.28 0.57 25.59
CA ARG A 223 29.89 0.55 24.17
C ARG A 223 28.94 -0.61 23.93
N ALA A 224 27.83 -0.36 23.22
CA ALA A 224 26.82 -1.37 22.93
C ALA A 224 26.22 -1.25 21.53
N ALA A 225 25.78 -2.38 20.99
CA ALA A 225 24.85 -2.43 19.86
C ALA A 225 23.42 -2.47 20.41
N LEU A 226 22.57 -1.56 19.92
CA LEU A 226 21.15 -1.47 20.23
C LEU A 226 20.32 -2.13 19.13
N MET A 227 19.31 -2.91 19.51
CA MET A 227 18.22 -3.30 18.61
C MET A 227 16.88 -2.95 19.25
N VAL A 228 16.07 -2.15 18.54
CA VAL A 228 14.67 -1.88 18.85
C VAL A 228 13.83 -2.64 17.82
N ASN A 229 13.20 -3.72 18.29
CA ASN A 229 12.57 -4.74 17.47
C ASN A 229 11.04 -4.68 17.61
N ASN A 230 10.33 -4.59 16.49
CA ASN A 230 8.88 -4.71 16.43
C ASN A 230 8.46 -6.19 16.58
N LEU A 231 7.51 -6.48 17.47
CA LEU A 231 6.94 -7.82 17.61
C LEU A 231 5.91 -8.14 16.50
N GLY A 232 5.48 -7.15 15.71
CA GLY A 232 4.75 -7.33 14.46
C GLY A 232 3.61 -6.34 14.27
N GLY A 233 2.92 -5.98 15.35
CA GLY A 233 1.69 -5.17 15.32
C GLY A 233 1.87 -3.66 15.43
N LEU A 234 3.08 -3.13 15.69
CA LEU A 234 3.31 -1.68 15.77
C LEU A 234 3.58 -1.08 14.38
N SER A 235 3.18 0.18 14.18
CA SER A 235 3.58 0.94 13.00
C SER A 235 5.07 1.33 13.03
N VAL A 236 5.62 1.65 11.85
CA VAL A 236 6.99 2.16 11.71
C VAL A 236 7.15 3.51 12.42
N LEU A 237 6.08 4.31 12.54
CA LEU A 237 6.10 5.59 13.25
C LEU A 237 6.23 5.37 14.76
N GLU A 238 5.38 4.53 15.35
CA GLU A 238 5.46 4.20 16.79
C GLU A 238 6.82 3.60 17.14
N LEU A 239 7.32 2.67 16.32
CA LEU A 239 8.64 2.07 16.51
C LEU A 239 9.77 3.11 16.44
N GLY A 240 9.64 4.14 15.59
CA GLY A 240 10.57 5.26 15.50
C GLY A 240 10.58 6.13 16.77
N VAL A 241 9.40 6.46 17.31
CA VAL A 241 9.29 7.24 18.55
C VAL A 241 9.77 6.43 19.76
N ILE A 242 9.44 5.13 19.83
CA ILE A 242 9.98 4.19 20.83
C ILE A 242 11.51 4.15 20.75
N ALA A 243 12.08 4.09 19.54
CA ALA A 243 13.53 4.03 19.36
C ALA A 243 14.23 5.32 19.80
N ASP A 244 13.65 6.49 19.54
CA ASP A 244 14.22 7.76 19.99
C ASP A 244 14.22 7.86 21.53
N GLU A 245 13.10 7.55 22.16
CA GLU A 245 12.97 7.52 23.63
C GLU A 245 13.95 6.51 24.26
N VAL A 246 14.08 5.31 23.68
CA VAL A 246 15.07 4.31 24.11
C VAL A 246 16.49 4.85 24.00
N VAL A 247 16.85 5.56 22.92
CA VAL A 247 18.19 6.15 22.78
C VAL A 247 18.42 7.28 23.79
N GLN A 248 17.48 8.22 23.95
CA GLN A 248 17.55 9.29 24.95
C GLN A 248 17.79 8.72 26.35
N GLN A 249 17.02 7.70 26.73
CA GLN A 249 17.11 7.04 28.02
C GLN A 249 18.36 6.19 28.25
N LEU A 250 19.00 5.69 27.18
CA LEU A 250 20.27 4.96 27.27
C LEU A 250 21.45 5.92 27.37
N VAL A 251 21.44 7.03 26.63
CA VAL A 251 22.44 8.11 26.77
C VAL A 251 22.37 8.72 28.17
N ALA A 252 21.17 8.92 28.73
CA ALA A 252 20.98 9.35 30.12
C ALA A 252 21.47 8.33 31.18
N ARG A 253 21.74 7.08 30.78
CA ARG A 253 22.34 6.01 31.61
C ARG A 253 23.84 5.79 31.32
N ASP A 254 24.49 6.73 30.63
CA ASP A 254 25.92 6.67 30.27
C ASP A 254 26.29 5.46 29.38
N MET A 255 25.38 5.05 28.48
CA MET A 255 25.65 4.03 27.45
C MET A 255 26.07 4.67 26.13
N THR A 256 27.14 4.17 25.51
CA THR A 256 27.56 4.57 24.15
C THR A 256 26.96 3.63 23.11
N ILE A 257 26.06 4.13 22.27
CA ILE A 257 25.35 3.32 21.25
C ILE A 257 26.15 3.30 19.94
N ASP A 258 27.19 2.47 19.93
CA ASP A 258 28.15 2.30 18.83
C ASP A 258 27.49 1.79 17.53
N ARG A 259 26.43 0.97 17.61
CA ARG A 259 25.65 0.49 16.46
C ARG A 259 24.17 0.41 16.82
N SER A 260 23.28 0.59 15.85
CA SER A 260 21.83 0.52 16.07
C SER A 260 21.08 -0.20 14.93
N LEU A 261 20.00 -0.88 15.31
CA LEU A 261 19.04 -1.53 14.43
C LEU A 261 17.62 -1.17 14.90
N VAL A 262 16.79 -0.59 14.05
CA VAL A 262 15.39 -0.27 14.33
C VAL A 262 14.55 -0.88 13.22
N GLY A 263 13.57 -1.71 13.55
CA GLY A 263 12.78 -2.45 12.56
C GLY A 263 12.20 -3.76 13.09
N THR A 264 11.89 -4.67 12.17
CA THR A 264 11.21 -5.95 12.46
C THR A 264 12.19 -7.10 12.23
N PHE A 265 12.76 -7.67 13.31
CA PHE A 265 13.87 -8.63 13.25
C PHE A 265 13.51 -10.03 13.78
N VAL A 266 12.70 -10.10 14.84
CA VAL A 266 12.11 -11.33 15.41
C VAL A 266 10.69 -10.99 15.88
N THR A 267 9.68 -11.47 15.15
CA THR A 267 8.27 -11.19 15.46
C THR A 267 7.65 -12.21 16.43
N SER A 268 6.44 -11.90 16.84
CA SER A 268 5.43 -12.79 17.40
C SER A 268 4.16 -12.58 16.56
N LEU A 269 4.18 -13.01 15.31
CA LEU A 269 3.12 -12.78 14.31
C LEU A 269 2.71 -11.30 14.18
N ASP A 270 1.51 -10.94 14.61
CA ASP A 270 0.89 -9.59 14.62
C ASP A 270 0.99 -8.89 15.99
N GLY A 271 1.81 -9.40 16.91
CA GLY A 271 1.86 -8.95 18.30
C GLY A 271 2.11 -7.43 18.46
N PRO A 272 1.17 -6.67 19.05
CA PRO A 272 1.29 -5.21 19.18
C PRO A 272 2.22 -4.87 20.36
N GLY A 273 3.51 -4.86 20.10
CA GLY A 273 4.53 -4.58 21.10
C GLY A 273 5.94 -4.47 20.51
N PHE A 274 6.91 -4.16 21.37
CA PHE A 274 8.31 -4.04 21.00
C PHE A 274 9.21 -4.83 21.96
N SER A 275 10.44 -5.09 21.53
CA SER A 275 11.54 -5.49 22.40
C SER A 275 12.79 -4.65 22.17
N THR A 276 13.50 -4.38 23.26
CA THR A 276 14.79 -3.68 23.25
C THR A 276 15.87 -4.67 23.63
N THR A 277 16.90 -4.80 22.79
CA THR A 277 18.09 -5.63 23.05
C THR A 277 19.33 -4.75 23.09
N LEU A 278 20.19 -4.97 24.09
CA LEU A 278 21.57 -4.51 24.09
C LEU A 278 22.53 -5.69 23.94
N LEU A 279 23.61 -5.49 23.21
CA LEU A 279 24.79 -6.36 23.13
C LEU A 279 26.03 -5.53 23.48
N GLN A 280 26.84 -5.97 24.44
CA GLN A 280 28.14 -5.34 24.74
C GLN A 280 29.08 -5.44 23.53
N LEU A 281 29.83 -4.37 23.25
CA LEU A 281 30.79 -4.34 22.15
C LEU A 281 32.23 -4.23 22.63
N ASP A 282 33.08 -4.99 21.94
CA ASP A 282 34.51 -4.72 21.77
C ASP A 282 34.81 -4.64 20.26
N ASP A 283 36.05 -4.32 19.90
CA ASP A 283 36.39 -4.00 18.50
C ASP A 283 36.22 -5.20 17.55
N GLU A 284 36.44 -6.44 18.03
CA GLU A 284 36.12 -7.65 17.24
C GLU A 284 34.60 -7.76 16.98
N LEU A 285 33.76 -7.52 17.99
CA LEU A 285 32.31 -7.57 17.78
C LEU A 285 31.81 -6.44 16.87
N VAL A 286 32.46 -5.28 16.86
CA VAL A 286 32.17 -4.21 15.89
C VAL A 286 32.51 -4.64 14.46
N GLU A 287 33.74 -5.14 14.22
CA GLU A 287 34.17 -5.62 12.91
C GLU A 287 33.26 -6.74 12.37
N LEU A 288 32.87 -7.69 13.22
CA LEU A 288 31.99 -8.81 12.85
C LEU A 288 30.54 -8.39 12.60
N LEU A 289 30.06 -7.31 13.23
CA LEU A 289 28.74 -6.74 12.94
C LEU A 289 28.76 -5.92 11.64
N ASP A 290 29.82 -5.18 11.36
CA ASP A 290 29.97 -4.38 10.13
C ASP A 290 30.30 -5.21 8.89
N ALA A 291 30.91 -6.39 9.04
CA ALA A 291 31.30 -7.26 7.93
C ALA A 291 30.16 -7.53 6.93
N PRO A 292 30.41 -7.53 5.60
CA PRO A 292 29.34 -7.61 4.60
C PRO A 292 28.55 -8.92 4.69
N THR A 293 27.25 -8.84 4.41
CA THR A 293 26.37 -10.02 4.33
C THR A 293 25.37 -9.90 3.18
N THR A 294 24.94 -11.05 2.65
CA THR A 294 23.84 -11.14 1.66
C THR A 294 22.51 -11.54 2.29
N ALA A 295 22.39 -11.53 3.62
CA ALA A 295 21.15 -11.85 4.33
C ALA A 295 20.09 -10.76 4.09
N PRO A 296 18.93 -11.06 3.47
CA PRO A 296 17.96 -10.04 3.05
C PRO A 296 17.31 -9.26 4.20
N ALA A 297 17.29 -9.81 5.42
CA ALA A 297 16.76 -9.13 6.62
C ALA A 297 17.83 -8.48 7.50
N TRP A 298 19.11 -8.52 7.12
CA TRP A 298 20.15 -7.75 7.81
C TRP A 298 20.29 -6.35 7.16
N PRO A 299 20.26 -5.24 7.93
CA PRO A 299 20.44 -3.90 7.36
C PRO A 299 21.80 -3.76 6.65
N ARG A 300 21.80 -3.22 5.42
CA ARG A 300 23.03 -3.02 4.62
C ARG A 300 24.07 -2.12 5.29
N SER A 301 23.62 -1.25 6.18
CA SER A 301 24.42 -0.34 6.98
C SER A 301 23.82 -0.25 8.36
N ILE A 302 24.61 -0.56 9.39
CA ILE A 302 24.29 -0.29 10.79
C ILE A 302 25.17 0.86 11.25
N HIS A 303 24.57 1.87 11.87
CA HIS A 303 25.29 3.05 12.34
C HIS A 303 25.00 3.27 13.81
N GLY A 304 26.01 3.75 14.54
CA GLY A 304 25.83 4.19 15.91
C GLY A 304 25.04 5.48 15.98
N TRP A 305 24.40 5.71 17.11
CA TRP A 305 23.95 7.04 17.50
C TRP A 305 25.17 7.73 18.14
N ALA A 306 26.21 7.91 17.32
CA ALA A 306 27.40 8.70 17.64
C ALA A 306 27.02 10.19 17.56
N MET A 307 26.06 10.56 18.40
CA MET A 307 25.59 11.91 18.63
C MET A 307 25.93 12.28 20.05
N ASP A 308 26.60 13.41 20.19
CA ASP A 308 26.85 14.10 21.44
C ASP A 308 25.51 14.30 22.19
N ALA A 309 25.51 14.20 23.51
CA ALA A 309 24.31 14.47 24.31
C ALA A 309 23.77 15.90 24.08
N GLU A 310 24.65 16.85 23.74
CA GLU A 310 24.29 18.21 23.32
C GLU A 310 23.49 18.22 22.01
N ALA A 311 23.83 17.38 21.02
CA ALA A 311 23.10 17.30 19.76
C ALA A 311 21.68 16.76 19.98
N VAL A 312 21.51 15.75 20.83
CA VAL A 312 20.19 15.21 21.20
C VAL A 312 19.37 16.26 21.96
N ALA A 313 19.97 16.94 22.95
CA ALA A 313 19.33 18.03 23.70
C ALA A 313 18.97 19.25 22.83
N SER A 314 19.69 19.49 21.74
CA SER A 314 19.44 20.62 20.82
C SER A 314 18.24 20.44 19.87
N ARG A 315 17.57 19.28 19.88
CA ARG A 315 16.52 18.92 18.91
C ARG A 315 15.22 19.72 19.02
N GLU A 316 15.01 20.52 20.07
CA GLU A 316 13.91 21.51 20.14
C GLU A 316 14.07 22.57 19.03
N THR A 317 13.64 22.21 17.83
CA THR A 317 13.84 22.98 16.60
C THR A 317 12.87 24.16 16.58
N THR A 318 13.19 25.18 17.37
CA THR A 318 12.55 26.49 17.35
C THR A 318 12.89 27.18 16.02
N VAL A 319 12.11 26.86 14.98
CA VAL A 319 12.21 27.48 13.65
C VAL A 319 12.21 29.00 13.83
N ALA A 320 13.34 29.63 13.47
CA ALA A 320 13.56 31.04 13.71
C ALA A 320 12.45 31.86 13.03
N ALA A 321 11.63 32.53 13.85
CA ALA A 321 10.49 33.28 13.35
C ALA A 321 10.97 34.47 12.50
N GLU A 322 10.67 34.47 11.20
CA GLU A 322 10.65 35.71 10.44
C GLU A 322 9.67 36.68 11.12
N GLU A 323 10.08 37.95 11.28
CA GLU A 323 9.22 38.96 11.86
C GLU A 323 8.04 39.27 10.92
N PRO A 324 6.79 39.34 11.43
CA PRO A 324 5.64 39.67 10.61
C PRO A 324 5.77 41.06 9.99
N ASN A 325 5.29 41.19 8.76
CA ASN A 325 5.42 42.40 7.94
C ASN A 325 4.86 43.65 8.66
N LYS A 326 5.74 44.62 8.96
CA LYS A 326 5.50 45.81 9.79
C LYS A 326 4.64 46.91 9.12
N ARG A 327 3.71 46.52 8.24
CA ARG A 327 2.66 47.41 7.72
C ARG A 327 1.60 47.63 8.79
N GLU A 328 1.54 48.82 9.35
CA GLU A 328 0.52 49.23 10.30
C GLU A 328 -0.72 49.80 9.57
N THR A 329 -1.88 49.67 10.20
CA THR A 329 -3.14 50.29 9.77
C THR A 329 -3.37 51.66 10.41
N GLY A 330 -2.67 51.95 11.52
CA GLY A 330 -2.90 53.13 12.35
C GLY A 330 -4.15 53.03 13.24
N VAL A 331 -4.86 51.90 13.23
CA VAL A 331 -6.06 51.65 14.04
C VAL A 331 -5.72 50.70 15.19
N THR A 332 -5.59 51.25 16.39
CA THR A 332 -5.14 50.52 17.59
C THR A 332 -6.31 49.96 18.42
N VAL A 333 -6.14 48.76 18.97
CA VAL A 333 -7.06 48.09 19.90
C VAL A 333 -6.37 47.89 21.25
N PRO A 334 -7.00 48.16 22.41
CA PRO A 334 -6.40 47.95 23.72
C PRO A 334 -5.98 46.49 23.94
N THR A 335 -4.73 46.25 24.35
CA THR A 335 -4.16 44.90 24.46
C THR A 335 -4.89 44.05 25.49
N SER A 336 -5.41 44.67 26.55
CA SER A 336 -6.27 44.01 27.55
C SER A 336 -7.56 43.43 26.96
N LEU A 337 -8.14 44.06 25.93
CA LEU A 337 -9.28 43.53 25.20
C LEU A 337 -8.87 42.35 24.29
N VAL A 338 -7.68 42.43 23.67
CA VAL A 338 -7.14 41.34 22.85
C VAL A 338 -6.90 40.07 23.69
N LYS A 339 -6.20 40.20 24.83
CA LYS A 339 -5.95 39.08 25.76
C LYS A 339 -7.27 38.49 26.26
N ALA A 340 -8.22 39.32 26.73
CA ALA A 340 -9.52 38.85 27.20
C ALA A 340 -10.37 38.13 26.13
N ILE A 341 -10.26 38.53 24.85
CA ILE A 341 -10.91 37.82 23.73
C ILE A 341 -10.25 36.46 23.52
N ILE A 342 -8.91 36.39 23.46
CA ILE A 342 -8.17 35.15 23.24
C ILE A 342 -8.40 34.16 24.39
N GLU A 343 -8.40 34.62 25.65
CA GLU A 343 -8.72 33.81 26.83
C GLU A 343 -10.16 33.25 26.79
N SER A 344 -11.13 34.05 26.32
CA SER A 344 -12.51 33.62 26.15
C SER A 344 -12.65 32.57 25.04
N VAL A 345 -11.90 32.72 23.94
CA VAL A 345 -11.82 31.72 22.85
C VAL A 345 -11.16 30.44 23.33
N ALA A 346 -10.02 30.51 24.02
CA ALA A 346 -9.32 29.36 24.60
C ALA A 346 -10.25 28.55 25.51
N LYS A 347 -11.01 29.24 26.38
CA LYS A 347 -12.02 28.61 27.21
C LYS A 347 -13.15 27.96 26.40
N THR A 348 -13.72 28.62 25.39
CA THR A 348 -14.80 28.00 24.61
C THR A 348 -14.34 26.83 23.76
N THR A 349 -13.12 26.89 23.23
CA THR A 349 -12.53 25.82 22.43
C THR A 349 -12.22 24.62 23.32
N ALA A 350 -11.60 24.80 24.49
CA ALA A 350 -11.42 23.71 25.45
C ALA A 350 -12.74 23.15 26.03
N GLU A 351 -13.80 23.96 26.10
CA GLU A 351 -15.16 23.49 26.45
C GLU A 351 -15.81 22.60 25.37
N ASP A 352 -15.40 22.73 24.09
CA ASP A 352 -16.01 22.04 22.95
C ASP A 352 -15.12 20.96 22.31
N GLU A 353 -13.80 21.06 22.46
CA GLU A 353 -12.78 20.27 21.76
C GLU A 353 -13.08 18.77 21.73
N PRO A 354 -13.31 18.07 22.88
CA PRO A 354 -13.46 16.62 22.87
C PRO A 354 -14.62 16.14 22.01
N LYS A 355 -15.64 17.01 21.83
CA LYS A 355 -16.82 16.74 21.00
C LYS A 355 -16.61 17.09 19.52
N ILE A 356 -15.73 18.04 19.22
CA ILE A 356 -15.31 18.32 17.84
C ILE A 356 -14.43 17.15 17.37
N THR A 357 -13.49 16.71 18.19
CA THR A 357 -12.63 15.54 17.98
C THR A 357 -13.46 14.25 17.85
N GLU A 358 -14.40 13.98 18.76
CA GLU A 358 -15.36 12.84 18.67
C GLU A 358 -16.08 12.78 17.31
N TYR A 359 -16.62 13.90 16.83
CA TYR A 359 -17.32 13.95 15.55
C TYR A 359 -16.39 13.90 14.34
N ASP A 360 -15.14 14.33 14.48
CA ASP A 360 -14.12 14.19 13.44
C ASP A 360 -13.57 12.76 13.34
N THR A 361 -13.47 12.02 14.44
CA THR A 361 -13.13 10.57 14.40
C THR A 361 -14.22 9.75 13.67
N LEU A 362 -15.47 10.22 13.68
CA LEU A 362 -16.57 9.61 12.92
C LEU A 362 -16.63 10.05 11.45
N ALA A 363 -16.17 11.26 11.12
CA ALA A 363 -16.34 11.88 9.79
C ALA A 363 -15.03 12.23 9.05
N GLY A 364 -13.87 11.97 9.62
CA GLY A 364 -12.57 12.47 9.17
C GLY A 364 -11.41 11.64 9.72
N ASP A 365 -10.35 12.31 10.19
CA ASP A 365 -9.17 11.69 10.79
C ASP A 365 -9.09 11.83 12.32
N GLY A 366 -9.98 12.63 12.93
CA GLY A 366 -10.07 12.72 14.39
C GLY A 366 -9.07 13.69 15.02
N ASP A 367 -8.65 14.73 14.29
CA ASP A 367 -7.73 15.78 14.79
C ASP A 367 -8.38 17.16 14.92
N CYS A 368 -9.55 17.40 14.30
CA CYS A 368 -10.04 18.76 14.06
C CYS A 368 -10.25 19.60 15.34
N GLY A 369 -10.60 18.97 16.46
CA GLY A 369 -10.74 19.64 17.76
C GLY A 369 -9.38 19.98 18.36
N GLU A 370 -8.49 18.99 18.48
CA GLU A 370 -7.12 19.16 18.97
C GLU A 370 -6.34 20.20 18.14
N THR A 371 -6.40 20.12 16.81
CA THR A 371 -5.82 21.08 15.87
C THR A 371 -6.31 22.51 16.15
N LEU A 372 -7.59 22.70 16.45
CA LEU A 372 -8.15 24.01 16.80
C LEU A 372 -7.67 24.48 18.18
N LEU A 373 -7.66 23.60 19.18
CA LEU A 373 -7.19 23.92 20.54
C LEU A 373 -5.70 24.25 20.57
N ASN A 374 -4.88 23.55 19.78
CA ASN A 374 -3.45 23.82 19.63
C ASN A 374 -3.19 25.20 19.02
N GLY A 375 -3.94 25.59 17.98
CA GLY A 375 -3.90 26.93 17.41
C GLY A 375 -4.20 28.02 18.45
N VAL A 376 -5.29 27.85 19.21
CA VAL A 376 -5.71 28.82 20.21
C VAL A 376 -4.77 28.87 21.42
N ASN A 377 -4.21 27.73 21.85
CA ASN A 377 -3.15 27.68 22.86
C ASN A 377 -1.86 28.37 22.38
N GLY A 378 -1.57 28.31 21.08
CA GLY A 378 -0.55 29.13 20.42
C GLY A 378 -0.83 30.62 20.60
N LEU A 379 -2.06 31.07 20.34
CA LEU A 379 -2.46 32.48 20.50
C LEU A 379 -2.34 32.98 21.93
N VAL A 380 -2.66 32.14 22.92
CA VAL A 380 -2.43 32.45 24.34
C VAL A 380 -0.93 32.69 24.58
N LYS A 381 -0.06 31.76 24.17
CA LYS A 381 1.41 31.88 24.35
C LYS A 381 2.00 33.11 23.64
N GLU A 382 1.51 33.41 22.43
CA GLU A 382 1.92 34.52 21.58
C GLU A 382 1.59 35.88 22.23
N PHE A 383 0.33 36.09 22.62
CA PHE A 383 -0.15 37.40 23.11
C PHE A 383 -0.02 37.59 24.63
N GLN A 384 0.23 36.53 25.43
CA GLN A 384 0.39 36.66 26.87
C GLN A 384 1.54 37.62 27.25
N LYS A 385 2.62 37.64 26.46
CA LYS A 385 3.85 38.42 26.69
C LYS A 385 3.83 39.87 26.16
N ASP A 386 2.74 40.32 25.54
CA ASP A 386 2.63 41.72 25.07
C ASP A 386 2.40 42.70 26.23
N ASP A 387 3.38 43.56 26.51
CA ASP A 387 3.32 44.60 27.55
C ASP A 387 2.88 45.99 27.02
N ALA A 388 2.58 46.12 25.73
CA ALA A 388 2.08 47.36 25.14
C ALA A 388 0.62 47.65 25.54
N ASP A 389 0.25 48.90 25.78
CA ASP A 389 -1.13 49.30 26.13
C ASP A 389 -2.16 49.00 25.02
N ALA A 390 -1.74 49.12 23.76
CA ALA A 390 -2.57 48.86 22.59
C ALA A 390 -1.74 48.31 21.42
N LEU A 391 -2.40 47.54 20.54
CA LEU A 391 -1.80 46.90 19.36
C LEU A 391 -2.53 47.34 18.08
N ASP A 392 -1.80 47.48 16.98
CA ASP A 392 -2.39 47.72 15.65
C ASP A 392 -3.26 46.54 15.19
N ILE A 393 -4.46 46.81 14.68
CA ILE A 393 -5.41 45.76 14.32
C ILE A 393 -4.93 44.87 13.15
N GLY A 394 -4.17 45.42 12.20
CA GLY A 394 -3.54 44.62 11.14
C GLY A 394 -2.47 43.68 11.71
N GLN A 395 -1.66 44.15 12.67
CA GLN A 395 -0.67 43.31 13.35
C GLN A 395 -1.30 42.21 14.21
N ILE A 396 -2.43 42.48 14.89
CA ILE A 396 -3.19 41.42 15.59
C ILE A 396 -3.55 40.31 14.59
N PHE A 397 -4.22 40.64 13.47
CA PHE A 397 -4.62 39.62 12.49
C PHE A 397 -3.44 38.88 11.84
N ARG A 398 -2.30 39.55 11.54
CA ARG A 398 -1.09 38.87 11.01
C ARG A 398 -0.45 37.91 12.01
N ARG A 399 -0.30 38.33 13.26
CA ARG A 399 0.23 37.45 14.33
C ARG A 399 -0.72 36.28 14.56
N THR A 400 -2.04 36.50 14.59
CA THR A 400 -3.03 35.41 14.65
C THR A 400 -2.90 34.44 13.47
N ALA A 401 -2.71 34.94 12.24
CA ALA A 401 -2.53 34.11 11.05
C ALA A 401 -1.24 33.26 11.11
N THR A 402 -0.13 33.88 11.50
CA THR A 402 1.19 33.25 11.65
C THR A 402 1.19 32.20 12.76
N THR A 403 0.48 32.44 13.86
CA THR A 403 0.32 31.47 14.94
C THR A 403 -0.61 30.33 14.55
N ALA A 404 -1.68 30.58 13.77
CA ALA A 404 -2.49 29.51 13.19
C ALA A 404 -1.65 28.62 12.25
N GLU A 405 -0.84 29.22 11.37
CA GLU A 405 0.10 28.54 10.47
C GLU A 405 1.14 27.69 11.22
N ARG A 406 1.64 28.16 12.37
CA ARG A 406 2.66 27.45 13.18
C ARG A 406 2.11 26.45 14.19
N SER A 407 0.84 26.54 14.57
CA SER A 407 0.25 25.76 15.68
C SER A 407 -1.03 25.00 15.32
N MET A 408 -1.45 25.02 14.05
CA MET A 408 -2.56 24.20 13.54
C MET A 408 -2.09 23.38 12.33
N GLY A 409 -2.33 22.08 12.37
CA GLY A 409 -2.04 21.17 11.26
C GLY A 409 -3.01 21.32 10.08
N GLY A 410 -2.60 20.70 8.96
CA GLY A 410 -3.48 20.34 7.85
C GLY A 410 -4.28 21.48 7.21
N THR A 411 -5.43 21.09 6.65
CA THR A 411 -6.32 21.98 5.89
C THR A 411 -6.89 23.11 6.76
N SER A 412 -7.15 22.84 8.04
CA SER A 412 -7.72 23.82 8.97
C SER A 412 -6.74 24.98 9.23
N GLY A 413 -5.48 24.68 9.54
CA GLY A 413 -4.44 25.71 9.73
C GLY A 413 -4.27 26.59 8.49
N ALA A 414 -4.19 25.99 7.31
CA ALA A 414 -4.09 26.70 6.04
C ALA A 414 -5.31 27.63 5.78
N ILE A 415 -6.54 27.17 6.03
CA ILE A 415 -7.75 27.99 5.82
C ILE A 415 -7.78 29.18 6.78
N TYR A 416 -7.50 28.98 8.07
CA TYR A 416 -7.46 30.09 9.04
C TYR A 416 -6.32 31.07 8.70
N ALA A 417 -5.12 30.60 8.37
CA ALA A 417 -3.99 31.45 8.02
C ALA A 417 -4.26 32.28 6.74
N ILE A 418 -4.83 31.69 5.68
CA ILE A 418 -5.21 32.40 4.46
C ILE A 418 -6.27 33.47 4.76
N PHE A 419 -7.33 33.12 5.48
CA PHE A 419 -8.40 34.05 5.85
C PHE A 419 -7.88 35.23 6.67
N LEU A 420 -7.14 34.97 7.74
CA LEU A 420 -6.65 35.99 8.66
C LEU A 420 -5.61 36.92 8.00
N ASN A 421 -4.72 36.39 7.16
CA ASN A 421 -3.79 37.23 6.38
C ASN A 421 -4.53 38.09 5.34
N ALA A 422 -5.56 37.55 4.67
CA ALA A 422 -6.36 38.32 3.72
C ALA A 422 -7.18 39.44 4.42
N VAL A 423 -7.71 39.18 5.63
CA VAL A 423 -8.31 40.22 6.48
C VAL A 423 -7.26 41.28 6.86
N ALA A 424 -6.07 40.90 7.31
CA ALA A 424 -5.00 41.84 7.69
C ALA A 424 -4.56 42.75 6.53
N ASN A 425 -4.46 42.20 5.32
CA ASN A 425 -4.12 42.97 4.13
C ASN A 425 -5.28 43.91 3.74
N SER A 426 -6.53 43.43 3.74
CA SER A 426 -7.69 44.27 3.47
C SER A 426 -7.85 45.41 4.50
N LEU A 427 -7.58 45.17 5.79
CA LEU A 427 -7.52 46.22 6.82
C LEU A 427 -6.46 47.30 6.49
N THR A 428 -5.30 46.90 5.96
CA THR A 428 -4.20 47.82 5.61
C THR A 428 -4.56 48.68 4.39
N ASP A 429 -5.14 48.07 3.35
CA ASP A 429 -5.53 48.76 2.12
C ASP A 429 -6.72 49.72 2.37
N LEU A 430 -7.68 49.31 3.19
CA LEU A 430 -8.85 50.14 3.55
C LEU A 430 -8.47 51.32 4.46
N ALA A 431 -7.59 51.12 5.43
CA ALA A 431 -7.16 52.19 6.34
C ALA A 431 -6.34 53.29 5.63
N SER A 432 -5.78 52.99 4.44
CA SER A 432 -5.09 53.96 3.59
C SER A 432 -6.03 54.97 2.91
N SER A 433 -7.36 54.79 2.98
CA SER A 433 -8.36 55.70 2.42
C SER A 433 -8.90 56.69 3.47
N PRO A 434 -9.09 57.99 3.17
CA PRO A 434 -9.39 59.00 4.19
C PRO A 434 -10.81 58.97 4.78
N ASP A 435 -11.73 58.15 4.25
CA ASP A 435 -13.13 58.07 4.70
C ASP A 435 -13.56 56.60 4.94
N HIS A 436 -13.04 56.02 6.01
CA HIS A 436 -13.12 54.57 6.29
C HIS A 436 -14.19 54.18 7.35
N GLY A 437 -15.12 55.08 7.68
CA GLY A 437 -16.32 54.76 8.50
C GLY A 437 -16.09 54.31 9.95
N GLY A 438 -14.86 54.38 10.44
CA GLY A 438 -14.47 53.92 11.78
C GLY A 438 -14.28 52.40 11.90
N ALA A 439 -13.64 51.96 12.99
CA ALA A 439 -13.11 50.59 13.13
C ALA A 439 -14.14 49.47 12.91
N SER A 440 -15.42 49.65 13.29
CA SER A 440 -16.44 48.61 13.05
C SER A 440 -16.80 48.46 11.57
N ALA A 441 -16.81 49.56 10.80
CA ALA A 441 -17.01 49.49 9.34
C ALA A 441 -15.79 48.87 8.64
N LEU A 442 -14.59 49.28 9.07
CA LEU A 442 -13.32 48.72 8.60
C LEU A 442 -13.27 47.19 8.75
N ILE A 443 -13.59 46.68 9.95
CA ILE A 443 -13.61 45.23 10.25
C ILE A 443 -14.68 44.51 9.42
N ARG A 444 -15.90 45.05 9.29
CA ARG A 444 -16.98 44.41 8.50
C ARG A 444 -16.59 44.28 7.02
N THR A 445 -15.98 45.31 6.43
CA THR A 445 -15.50 45.26 5.04
C THR A 445 -14.31 44.32 4.89
N ALA A 446 -13.34 44.34 5.82
CA ALA A 446 -12.17 43.48 5.74
C ALA A 446 -12.48 41.99 5.94
N LEU A 447 -13.43 41.63 6.81
CA LEU A 447 -13.93 40.25 6.93
C LEU A 447 -14.57 39.74 5.64
N LYS A 448 -15.27 40.61 4.90
CA LYS A 448 -15.83 40.26 3.58
C LYS A 448 -14.72 40.08 2.53
N GLY A 449 -13.74 40.97 2.49
CA GLY A 449 -12.57 40.86 1.61
C GLY A 449 -11.75 39.60 1.88
N GLY A 450 -11.51 39.27 3.16
CA GLY A 450 -10.81 38.05 3.57
C GLY A 450 -11.56 36.77 3.21
N LEU A 451 -12.90 36.77 3.29
CA LEU A 451 -13.72 35.64 2.85
C LEU A 451 -13.70 35.47 1.32
N ASP A 452 -13.81 36.57 0.58
CA ASP A 452 -13.77 36.55 -0.88
C ASP A 452 -12.41 36.10 -1.43
N GLU A 453 -11.31 36.45 -0.75
CA GLU A 453 -9.97 35.98 -1.06
C GLU A 453 -9.79 34.49 -0.71
N LEU A 454 -10.22 34.05 0.48
CA LEU A 454 -10.25 32.62 0.84
C LEU A 454 -11.01 31.79 -0.20
N CYS A 455 -12.15 32.29 -0.69
CA CYS A 455 -12.98 31.62 -1.70
C CYS A 455 -12.29 31.46 -3.07
N ARG A 456 -11.11 32.05 -3.30
CA ARG A 456 -10.26 31.80 -4.48
C ARG A 456 -9.37 30.57 -4.31
N TYR A 457 -8.96 30.25 -3.08
CA TYR A 457 -8.06 29.12 -2.79
C TYR A 457 -8.81 27.85 -2.39
N THR A 458 -10.06 27.94 -1.92
CA THR A 458 -10.92 26.78 -1.66
C THR A 458 -12.19 26.78 -2.52
N PRO A 459 -12.60 25.62 -3.10
CA PRO A 459 -13.92 25.44 -3.71
C PRO A 459 -15.05 25.26 -2.68
N ALA A 460 -14.75 25.23 -1.37
CA ALA A 460 -15.74 25.05 -0.32
C ALA A 460 -16.74 26.22 -0.23
N ARG A 461 -18.03 25.90 -0.16
CA ARG A 461 -19.16 26.83 -0.09
C ARG A 461 -20.23 26.28 0.88
N ILE A 462 -21.22 27.10 1.21
CA ILE A 462 -22.42 26.64 1.92
C ILE A 462 -23.06 25.49 1.11
N GLY A 463 -23.38 24.38 1.77
CA GLY A 463 -23.90 23.17 1.17
C GLY A 463 -22.85 22.08 0.91
N HIS A 464 -21.56 22.29 1.27
CA HIS A 464 -20.50 21.30 1.01
C HIS A 464 -20.10 20.46 2.24
N ARG A 465 -20.64 20.75 3.43
CA ARG A 465 -20.29 20.16 4.75
C ARG A 465 -18.84 20.45 5.12
N THR A 466 -18.57 21.73 5.40
CA THR A 466 -17.25 22.26 5.77
C THR A 466 -17.38 23.47 6.70
N LEU A 467 -16.27 23.97 7.26
CA LEU A 467 -16.26 25.20 8.07
C LEU A 467 -16.85 26.44 7.37
N MET A 468 -16.90 26.44 6.03
CA MET A 468 -17.53 27.50 5.24
C MET A 468 -19.04 27.60 5.47
N ASP A 469 -19.70 26.50 5.85
CA ASP A 469 -21.11 26.47 6.23
C ASP A 469 -21.40 27.31 7.48
N ALA A 470 -20.41 27.55 8.36
CA ALA A 470 -20.53 28.49 9.48
C ALA A 470 -19.94 29.88 9.17
N LEU A 471 -18.79 29.92 8.49
CA LEU A 471 -18.06 31.16 8.22
C LEU A 471 -18.79 32.07 7.21
N MET A 472 -19.37 31.52 6.14
CA MET A 472 -20.04 32.31 5.12
C MET A 472 -21.33 32.98 5.63
N PRO A 473 -22.22 32.31 6.38
CA PRO A 473 -23.35 32.98 7.04
C PRO A 473 -22.92 34.06 8.03
N PHE A 474 -21.90 33.80 8.86
CA PHE A 474 -21.38 34.78 9.82
C PHE A 474 -21.00 36.10 9.13
N VAL A 475 -20.11 36.04 8.13
CA VAL A 475 -19.61 37.23 7.44
C VAL A 475 -20.73 37.93 6.66
N SER A 476 -21.64 37.17 6.03
CA SER A 476 -22.76 37.74 5.27
C SER A 476 -23.77 38.47 6.16
N ALA A 477 -24.07 37.94 7.35
CA ALA A 477 -24.92 38.59 8.35
C ALA A 477 -24.20 39.80 8.98
N PHE A 478 -22.91 39.67 9.29
CA PHE A 478 -22.12 40.73 9.90
C PHE A 478 -21.79 41.89 8.95
N GLN A 479 -21.83 41.69 7.62
CA GLN A 479 -21.71 42.77 6.65
C GLN A 479 -22.85 43.81 6.77
N GLN A 480 -24.04 43.40 7.21
CA GLN A 480 -25.22 44.27 7.21
C GLN A 480 -25.08 45.40 8.25
N ALA A 481 -25.19 46.65 7.80
CA ALA A 481 -25.03 47.83 8.64
C ALA A 481 -26.10 47.86 9.75
N GLY A 482 -25.67 47.98 11.00
CA GLY A 482 -26.55 47.92 12.19
C GLY A 482 -26.91 46.51 12.66
N ALA A 483 -26.52 45.44 11.96
CA ALA A 483 -26.77 44.07 12.42
C ALA A 483 -26.01 43.78 13.74
N PRO A 484 -26.70 43.23 14.77
CA PRO A 484 -26.07 42.82 16.02
C PRO A 484 -25.10 41.65 15.83
N LEU A 485 -24.00 41.63 16.59
CA LEU A 485 -23.05 40.51 16.58
C LEU A 485 -23.73 39.17 16.94
N HIS A 486 -24.71 39.19 17.85
CA HIS A 486 -25.41 37.97 18.28
C HIS A 486 -26.26 37.31 17.18
N SER A 487 -26.76 38.05 16.18
CA SER A 487 -27.51 37.44 15.08
C SER A 487 -26.57 36.76 14.09
N ALA A 488 -25.44 37.39 13.76
CA ALA A 488 -24.41 36.77 12.92
C ALA A 488 -23.85 35.47 13.54
N ILE A 489 -23.65 35.43 14.87
CA ILE A 489 -23.26 34.20 15.58
C ILE A 489 -24.38 33.14 15.54
N ALA A 490 -25.65 33.56 15.59
CA ALA A 490 -26.78 32.63 15.46
C ALA A 490 -26.89 32.03 14.05
N ASP A 491 -26.65 32.83 13.01
CA ASP A 491 -26.65 32.38 11.61
C ASP A 491 -25.49 31.42 11.32
N ALA A 492 -24.28 31.71 11.85
CA ALA A 492 -23.13 30.80 11.80
C ALA A 492 -23.45 29.43 12.41
N ARG A 493 -24.13 29.45 13.57
CA ARG A 493 -24.57 28.23 14.28
C ARG A 493 -25.70 27.50 13.53
N ALA A 494 -26.60 28.21 12.89
CA ALA A 494 -27.65 27.60 12.06
C ALA A 494 -27.04 26.89 10.85
N GLY A 495 -26.03 27.49 10.21
CA GLY A 495 -25.25 26.88 9.14
C GLY A 495 -24.52 25.61 9.59
N ALA A 496 -23.77 25.67 10.70
CA ALA A 496 -23.11 24.49 11.26
C ALA A 496 -24.10 23.35 11.59
N GLU A 497 -25.23 23.63 12.22
CA GLU A 497 -26.25 22.61 12.53
C GLU A 497 -26.94 22.05 11.27
N ALA A 498 -27.08 22.85 10.20
CA ALA A 498 -27.64 22.39 8.92
C ALA A 498 -26.77 21.32 8.23
N THR A 499 -25.47 21.27 8.51
CA THR A 499 -24.57 20.22 7.98
C THR A 499 -24.85 18.82 8.54
N ARG A 500 -25.64 18.69 9.62
CA ARG A 500 -25.87 17.43 10.37
C ARG A 500 -26.31 16.23 9.53
N LYS A 501 -27.10 16.48 8.48
CA LYS A 501 -27.62 15.47 7.53
C LYS A 501 -27.25 15.80 6.08
N MET A 502 -26.16 16.54 5.88
CA MET A 502 -25.68 16.96 4.58
C MET A 502 -24.70 15.92 4.03
N ALA A 503 -24.87 15.51 2.77
CA ALA A 503 -23.84 14.74 2.09
C ALA A 503 -22.58 15.62 1.94
N ALA A 504 -21.42 15.10 2.34
CA ALA A 504 -20.18 15.87 2.22
C ALA A 504 -19.70 15.90 0.76
N ALA A 505 -19.54 17.10 0.21
CA ALA A 505 -19.04 17.31 -1.14
C ALA A 505 -17.52 17.52 -1.18
N LEU A 506 -16.92 17.84 -0.03
CA LEU A 506 -15.49 18.13 0.15
C LEU A 506 -15.04 17.70 1.56
N GLY A 507 -13.72 17.73 1.80
CA GLY A 507 -13.12 17.31 3.07
C GLY A 507 -13.10 15.79 3.23
N ARG A 508 -12.54 15.28 4.33
CA ARG A 508 -12.44 13.82 4.54
C ARG A 508 -13.79 13.13 4.66
N ALA A 509 -14.81 13.86 5.10
CA ALA A 509 -16.19 13.40 5.21
C ALA A 509 -16.80 12.93 3.88
N SER A 510 -16.25 13.32 2.72
CA SER A 510 -16.72 12.80 1.42
C SER A 510 -16.31 11.35 1.15
N TYR A 511 -15.38 10.78 1.92
CA TYR A 511 -14.93 9.39 1.79
C TYR A 511 -15.63 8.41 2.76
N VAL A 512 -16.45 8.91 3.69
CA VAL A 512 -17.12 8.09 4.71
C VAL A 512 -18.55 7.77 4.27
N GLY A 513 -18.90 6.48 4.26
CA GLY A 513 -20.25 6.01 3.92
C GLY A 513 -21.33 6.61 4.84
N GLN A 514 -22.43 7.07 4.24
CA GLN A 514 -23.46 7.85 4.96
C GLN A 514 -24.11 7.07 6.10
N ASP A 515 -24.21 5.74 5.93
CA ASP A 515 -24.81 4.77 6.85
C ASP A 515 -24.27 4.90 8.29
N ARG A 516 -22.97 5.23 8.46
CA ARG A 516 -22.33 5.44 9.77
C ARG A 516 -22.91 6.61 10.57
N PHE A 517 -23.58 7.56 9.92
CA PHE A 517 -24.08 8.78 10.57
C PHE A 517 -25.54 8.66 11.03
N ASP A 518 -26.33 7.72 10.49
CA ASP A 518 -27.77 7.69 10.76
C ASP A 518 -28.15 7.09 12.12
N ASP A 519 -27.29 6.25 12.73
CA ASP A 519 -27.50 5.71 14.09
C ASP A 519 -27.53 6.80 15.18
N GLU A 520 -26.75 7.88 15.02
CA GLU A 520 -26.86 9.08 15.88
C GLU A 520 -27.94 10.07 15.42
N GLY A 521 -28.59 9.82 14.28
CA GLY A 521 -29.47 10.79 13.62
C GLY A 521 -28.72 11.92 12.90
N GLY A 522 -27.45 11.72 12.59
CA GLY A 522 -26.56 12.66 11.89
C GLY A 522 -25.68 13.50 12.82
N ILE A 523 -24.46 13.79 12.39
CA ILE A 523 -23.47 14.63 13.11
C ILE A 523 -23.04 15.83 12.25
N PRO A 524 -22.94 17.05 12.83
CA PRO A 524 -22.54 18.25 12.11
C PRO A 524 -21.04 18.22 11.76
N ASP A 525 -20.64 19.06 10.81
CA ASP A 525 -19.24 19.25 10.42
C ASP A 525 -18.38 19.74 11.60
N PRO A 526 -17.28 19.04 11.93
CA PRO A 526 -16.34 19.46 12.98
C PRO A 526 -15.75 20.85 12.75
N GLY A 527 -15.39 21.18 11.50
CA GLY A 527 -14.85 22.49 11.15
C GLY A 527 -15.84 23.64 11.36
N ALA A 528 -17.11 23.42 11.01
CA ALA A 528 -18.20 24.37 11.23
C ALA A 528 -18.51 24.53 12.72
N LEU A 529 -18.46 23.46 13.52
CA LEU A 529 -18.50 23.56 14.98
C LEU A 529 -17.30 24.34 15.53
N GLY A 530 -16.09 24.15 14.99
CA GLY A 530 -14.89 24.89 15.36
C GLY A 530 -15.05 26.40 15.16
N VAL A 531 -15.53 26.84 13.99
CA VAL A 531 -15.86 28.25 13.72
C VAL A 531 -16.93 28.76 14.70
N VAL A 532 -17.98 27.97 14.98
CA VAL A 532 -19.01 28.35 15.96
C VAL A 532 -18.45 28.45 17.38
N SER A 533 -17.48 27.61 17.77
CA SER A 533 -16.81 27.67 19.08
C SER A 533 -16.06 28.98 19.27
N ILE A 534 -15.23 29.38 18.28
CA ILE A 534 -14.54 30.68 18.28
C ILE A 534 -15.56 31.83 18.38
N LEU A 535 -16.57 31.82 17.51
CA LEU A 535 -17.57 32.89 17.44
C LEU A 535 -18.43 32.99 18.71
N ARG A 536 -18.64 31.87 19.42
CA ARG A 536 -19.36 31.82 20.70
C ARG A 536 -18.68 32.64 21.80
N ALA A 537 -17.34 32.69 21.84
CA ALA A 537 -16.60 33.52 22.78
C ALA A 537 -16.90 35.02 22.59
N LEU A 538 -16.95 35.47 21.34
CA LEU A 538 -17.21 36.87 20.99
C LEU A 538 -18.61 37.36 21.41
N GLY A 539 -19.56 36.43 21.62
CA GLY A 539 -20.89 36.71 22.16
C GLY A 539 -20.98 36.76 23.69
N ARG A 540 -19.93 36.38 24.44
CA ARG A 540 -19.90 36.41 25.91
C ARG A 540 -19.42 37.78 26.43
N SER A 541 -20.31 38.76 26.49
CA SER A 541 -20.01 40.08 27.10
C SER A 541 -19.57 39.95 28.57
N ASN A 542 -18.47 40.61 28.95
CA ASN A 542 -17.94 40.66 30.33
C ASN A 542 -18.77 41.54 31.30
N ALA A 543 -20.11 41.53 31.18
CA ALA A 543 -20.99 42.45 31.89
C ALA A 543 -22.41 41.91 32.14
N ASP A 544 -22.56 40.73 32.75
CA ASP A 544 -23.78 40.40 33.52
C ASP A 544 -23.53 39.35 34.64
N PRO A 545 -23.19 39.76 35.87
CA PRO A 545 -23.10 38.87 37.03
C PRO A 545 -24.49 38.58 37.64
N GLY A 546 -25.51 38.26 36.82
CA GLY A 546 -26.90 38.34 37.30
C GLY A 546 -28.05 37.67 36.55
N MET A 547 -27.85 36.83 35.51
CA MET A 547 -28.97 36.10 34.88
C MET A 547 -28.80 34.57 34.79
N GLU A 548 -29.61 33.85 35.58
CA GLU A 548 -29.98 32.47 35.25
C GLU A 548 -30.72 32.42 33.90
N PRO A 549 -30.44 31.46 33.02
CA PRO A 549 -31.12 31.38 31.72
C PRO A 549 -32.61 31.09 31.90
N ALA A 550 -33.45 32.03 31.44
CA ALA A 550 -34.90 32.00 31.60
C ALA A 550 -35.52 30.64 31.18
N PRO A 551 -36.46 30.09 31.96
CA PRO A 551 -36.87 28.70 31.83
C PRO A 551 -37.55 28.44 30.47
N ARG A 552 -36.89 27.68 29.59
CA ARG A 552 -37.43 27.20 28.31
C ARG A 552 -38.85 26.68 28.52
N LYS A 553 -39.83 27.20 27.77
CA LYS A 553 -41.24 26.80 27.83
C LYS A 553 -41.41 25.35 27.34
N ARG A 554 -41.08 24.37 28.18
CA ARG A 554 -41.09 22.94 27.83
C ARG A 554 -42.44 22.52 27.23
N THR A 555 -42.38 21.92 26.05
CA THR A 555 -43.46 21.17 25.40
C THR A 555 -43.83 19.94 26.24
N ARG A 556 -44.94 19.27 25.88
CA ARG A 556 -45.59 18.26 26.72
C ARG A 556 -45.08 16.85 26.37
N THR A 557 -44.01 16.40 27.03
CA THR A 557 -43.49 15.03 26.84
C THR A 557 -44.49 13.97 27.32
N ARG A 558 -44.49 12.79 26.69
CA ARG A 558 -45.36 11.65 27.05
C ARG A 558 -44.66 10.67 28.02
N THR A 559 -43.40 10.92 28.34
CA THR A 559 -42.42 9.97 28.89
C THR A 559 -41.97 10.27 30.33
N GLY A 560 -42.39 11.39 30.91
CA GLY A 560 -42.04 11.81 32.27
C GLY A 560 -42.44 10.87 33.41
N CYS A 561 -41.93 11.15 34.61
CA CYS A 561 -42.06 10.28 35.78
C CYS A 561 -43.53 10.05 36.22
N LEU A 562 -43.79 8.93 36.88
CA LEU A 562 -45.15 8.53 37.28
C LEU A 562 -45.80 9.55 38.20
N ASN A 563 -45.06 10.12 39.16
CA ASN A 563 -45.61 11.08 40.10
C ASN A 563 -45.99 12.41 39.40
N CYS A 564 -45.18 12.90 38.46
CA CYS A 564 -45.54 14.05 37.61
C CYS A 564 -46.75 13.74 36.72
N ARG A 565 -46.78 12.57 36.06
CA ARG A 565 -47.91 12.15 35.20
C ARG A 565 -49.22 12.02 35.98
N ARG A 566 -49.20 11.34 37.14
CA ARG A 566 -50.35 11.16 38.05
C ARG A 566 -50.92 12.50 38.50
N LYS A 567 -50.05 13.46 38.86
CA LYS A 567 -50.45 14.82 39.27
C LYS A 567 -50.67 15.77 38.07
N LYS A 568 -50.62 15.30 36.82
CA LYS A 568 -50.77 16.05 35.56
C LYS A 568 -49.80 17.24 35.39
N ARG A 569 -48.59 17.14 35.96
CA ARG A 569 -47.52 18.16 35.96
C ARG A 569 -46.49 17.92 34.85
N LYS A 570 -45.71 18.96 34.48
CA LYS A 570 -44.59 18.83 33.52
C LYS A 570 -43.35 18.23 34.19
N CYS A 571 -42.74 17.24 33.56
CA CYS A 571 -41.51 16.59 34.03
C CYS A 571 -40.26 17.13 33.29
N ASP A 572 -39.08 16.87 33.83
CA ASP A 572 -37.76 17.21 33.28
C ASP A 572 -37.10 16.02 32.58
N GLU A 573 -37.51 14.80 32.93
CA GLU A 573 -36.87 13.52 32.56
C GLU A 573 -35.44 13.28 33.04
N GLY A 574 -34.87 14.22 33.81
CA GLY A 574 -33.68 14.00 34.63
C GLY A 574 -33.82 12.86 35.64
N ARG A 575 -32.73 12.10 35.82
CA ARG A 575 -32.57 10.98 36.75
C ARG A 575 -31.45 11.29 37.77
N PRO A 576 -31.45 10.69 38.98
CA PRO A 576 -32.46 9.76 39.50
C PRO A 576 -33.80 10.44 39.77
N ALA A 577 -33.82 11.73 40.13
CA ALA A 577 -35.04 12.49 40.35
C ALA A 577 -35.17 13.68 39.38
N CYS A 578 -36.37 13.90 38.83
CA CYS A 578 -36.64 15.06 37.99
C CYS A 578 -36.77 16.35 38.81
N GLY A 579 -36.25 17.47 38.28
CA GLY A 579 -36.26 18.80 38.91
C GLY A 579 -37.64 19.33 39.35
N THR A 580 -38.76 18.88 38.77
CA THR A 580 -40.12 19.21 39.22
C THR A 580 -40.50 18.46 40.51
N CYS A 581 -40.03 17.22 40.69
CA CYS A 581 -40.23 16.45 41.91
C CYS A 581 -39.25 16.89 43.01
N TYR A 582 -37.96 17.02 42.66
CA TYR A 582 -36.89 17.44 43.57
C TYR A 582 -37.17 18.79 44.24
N ARG A 583 -37.48 19.85 43.46
CA ARG A 583 -37.81 21.20 43.98
C ARG A 583 -39.14 21.28 44.76
N ARG A 584 -39.87 20.17 44.90
CA ARG A 584 -41.10 20.08 45.70
C ARG A 584 -40.98 19.06 46.85
N ASN A 585 -39.78 18.50 47.05
CA ASN A 585 -39.51 17.40 47.97
C ASN A 585 -40.50 16.22 47.82
N GLU A 586 -40.96 15.97 46.57
CA GLU A 586 -41.87 14.86 46.25
C GLU A 586 -41.08 13.69 45.68
N HIS A 587 -41.33 12.46 46.16
CA HIS A 587 -40.65 11.26 45.66
C HIS A 587 -40.80 11.08 44.14
N CYS A 588 -39.69 10.88 43.42
CA CYS A 588 -39.65 10.83 41.96
C CYS A 588 -39.68 9.40 41.42
N GLU A 589 -40.88 8.84 41.33
CA GLU A 589 -41.13 7.46 40.91
C GLU A 589 -41.05 7.28 39.37
N TRP A 590 -40.19 6.36 38.91
CA TRP A 590 -40.03 6.00 37.50
C TRP A 590 -40.61 4.60 37.22
N GLY A 591 -41.64 4.51 36.39
CA GLY A 591 -42.18 3.23 35.94
C GLY A 591 -41.44 2.70 34.71
N LEU A 592 -41.31 1.38 34.58
CA LEU A 592 -40.79 0.76 33.36
C LEU A 592 -41.63 1.16 32.15
N LYS A 593 -40.95 1.50 31.05
CA LYS A 593 -41.56 1.52 29.72
C LYS A 593 -41.77 0.06 29.29
N ILE A 594 -43.01 -0.38 29.23
CA ILE A 594 -43.36 -1.51 28.34
C ILE A 594 -43.65 -0.88 26.98
N THR A 595 -42.80 -1.16 26.00
CA THR A 595 -42.91 -0.66 24.62
C THR A 595 -42.86 -1.84 23.67
N PHE A 596 -43.86 -1.95 22.78
CA PHE A 596 -43.98 -3.03 21.80
C PHE A 596 -43.07 -2.80 20.59
N ARG A 597 -41.76 -2.72 20.85
CA ARG A 597 -40.68 -2.75 19.86
C ARG A 597 -39.56 -3.64 20.41
N ALA A 598 -39.08 -4.58 19.60
CA ALA A 598 -38.14 -5.62 20.04
C ALA A 598 -36.84 -5.05 20.63
N GLU A 599 -36.31 -4.02 19.97
CA GLU A 599 -35.16 -3.18 20.33
C GLU A 599 -35.18 -2.56 21.75
N ASN A 600 -36.25 -2.68 22.53
CA ASN A 600 -36.35 -2.12 23.90
C ASN A 600 -36.85 -3.15 24.94
N ALA A 601 -36.82 -4.45 24.64
CA ALA A 601 -37.35 -5.51 25.51
C ALA A 601 -36.36 -5.94 26.61
N GLN A 602 -36.25 -5.16 27.69
CA GLN A 602 -35.57 -5.64 28.92
C GLN A 602 -36.40 -6.74 29.58
N GLY A 603 -35.90 -7.98 29.53
CA GLY A 603 -36.50 -9.13 30.19
C GLY A 603 -36.46 -9.03 31.71
N LEU A 604 -37.49 -9.54 32.38
CA LEU A 604 -37.48 -9.73 33.83
C LEU A 604 -36.58 -10.94 34.18
N ASP A 605 -35.77 -10.80 35.24
CA ASP A 605 -35.02 -11.92 35.84
C ASP A 605 -35.98 -13.10 36.12
N GLY A 606 -35.55 -14.33 35.82
CA GLY A 606 -36.31 -15.56 36.09
C GLY A 606 -36.67 -15.77 37.56
N ARG A 607 -36.06 -15.02 38.49
CA ARG A 607 -36.45 -14.91 39.91
C ARG A 607 -37.72 -14.06 40.15
N HIS A 608 -38.26 -13.36 39.15
CA HIS A 608 -39.44 -12.51 39.34
C HIS A 608 -40.73 -13.32 39.61
N PRO A 609 -41.50 -13.02 40.68
CA PRO A 609 -42.61 -13.88 41.14
C PRO A 609 -43.74 -14.16 40.13
N SER A 610 -43.91 -13.31 39.13
CA SER A 610 -45.04 -13.37 38.19
C SER A 610 -45.01 -14.56 37.21
N MET A 611 -43.85 -15.19 36.98
CA MET A 611 -43.71 -16.25 35.96
C MET A 611 -44.20 -17.63 36.44
N ARG A 612 -44.64 -17.77 37.69
CA ARG A 612 -45.03 -19.06 38.30
C ARG A 612 -46.56 -19.29 38.38
N LYS A 613 -47.23 -19.49 37.24
CA LYS A 613 -48.47 -20.32 37.11
C LYS A 613 -48.92 -20.53 35.65
N MET A 614 -49.32 -21.76 35.31
CA MET A 614 -49.76 -22.18 33.96
C MET A 614 -51.28 -22.09 33.75
N ALA A 615 -51.72 -21.94 32.48
CA ALA A 615 -53.08 -22.20 32.01
C ALA A 615 -53.10 -22.85 30.60
N ARG A 616 -54.25 -23.37 30.13
CA ARG A 616 -54.44 -24.30 28.97
C ARG A 616 -55.82 -24.02 28.31
N LYS A 617 -56.22 -24.40 27.07
CA LYS A 617 -55.73 -25.24 25.93
C LYS A 617 -56.58 -24.82 24.66
N ARG A 618 -56.44 -25.27 23.39
CA ARG A 618 -55.56 -26.28 22.72
C ARG A 618 -55.09 -25.86 21.28
N PRO A 619 -55.90 -25.74 20.18
CA PRO A 619 -55.36 -25.66 18.79
C PRO A 619 -56.05 -24.60 17.88
N PRO A 620 -55.78 -24.50 16.54
CA PRO A 620 -54.85 -25.21 15.64
C PRO A 620 -53.81 -24.23 14.98
N ARG A 621 -53.12 -24.45 13.84
CA ARG A 621 -53.03 -25.55 12.83
C ARG A 621 -51.62 -25.53 12.17
N GLU A 622 -51.16 -26.70 11.69
CA GLU A 622 -50.04 -26.89 10.74
C GLU A 622 -48.63 -26.42 11.18
N PHE A 623 -47.60 -26.84 10.43
CA PHE A 623 -46.22 -27.01 10.90
C PHE A 623 -45.18 -26.48 9.92
N GLU A 624 -44.02 -26.04 10.44
CA GLU A 624 -42.73 -26.62 10.02
C GLU A 624 -41.63 -26.44 11.09
N ILE A 625 -40.67 -27.37 11.06
CA ILE A 625 -39.30 -27.43 11.67
C ILE A 625 -39.08 -26.97 13.14
N LEU A 626 -38.31 -27.77 13.89
CA LEU A 626 -37.98 -27.57 15.31
C LEU A 626 -36.46 -27.56 15.55
N ASP A 627 -35.96 -26.53 16.23
CA ASP A 627 -34.70 -26.58 16.98
C ASP A 627 -34.97 -27.23 18.36
N ILE A 628 -34.02 -28.03 18.86
CA ILE A 628 -34.14 -28.88 20.05
C ILE A 628 -33.21 -28.45 21.20
N THR A 629 -32.80 -27.18 21.23
CA THR A 629 -31.96 -26.55 22.27
C THR A 629 -32.43 -26.79 23.73
N SER A 630 -33.68 -27.19 23.94
CA SER A 630 -34.29 -27.39 25.27
C SER A 630 -34.43 -28.83 25.76
N GLU A 631 -33.95 -29.87 25.04
CA GLU A 631 -33.82 -31.21 25.66
C GLU A 631 -32.71 -31.26 26.73
N VAL A 632 -31.74 -30.33 26.69
CA VAL A 632 -30.65 -30.22 27.68
C VAL A 632 -31.08 -29.49 28.96
N ILE A 633 -32.00 -28.52 28.88
CA ILE A 633 -32.36 -27.67 30.04
C ILE A 633 -33.68 -28.16 30.68
N ARG A 634 -33.65 -29.38 31.21
CA ARG A 634 -34.70 -29.84 32.14
C ARG A 634 -34.25 -30.61 33.36
N ASP A 635 -32.94 -30.73 33.60
CA ASP A 635 -32.46 -31.24 34.89
C ASP A 635 -32.51 -30.15 35.97
N TYR A 636 -33.61 -30.25 36.74
CA TYR A 636 -33.74 -30.00 38.17
C TYR A 636 -33.07 -28.77 38.79
N ASN A 637 -33.92 -27.84 39.25
CA ASN A 637 -33.54 -26.89 40.30
C ASN A 637 -34.52 -26.93 41.49
N ALA A 638 -34.14 -27.73 42.49
CA ALA A 638 -34.62 -27.72 43.90
C ALA A 638 -36.10 -28.15 44.14
N PRO A 639 -36.61 -28.29 45.40
CA PRO A 639 -36.41 -27.39 46.54
C PRO A 639 -35.78 -27.99 47.83
N SER A 640 -35.32 -27.06 48.68
CA SER A 640 -34.81 -27.23 50.06
C SER A 640 -35.88 -27.62 51.09
N PRO A 641 -35.46 -28.25 52.20
CA PRO A 641 -35.58 -27.67 53.57
C PRO A 641 -34.18 -27.44 54.22
N LEU A 642 -33.98 -26.87 55.43
CA LEU A 642 -34.68 -25.81 56.22
C LEU A 642 -33.78 -25.40 57.44
N LEU A 643 -34.08 -24.25 58.09
CA LEU A 643 -33.56 -23.75 59.40
C LEU A 643 -32.05 -23.34 59.42
N GLU A 644 -31.60 -22.22 60.02
CA GLU A 644 -31.79 -21.63 61.38
C GLU A 644 -31.05 -22.40 62.50
N SER A 645 -30.37 -21.77 63.47
CA SER A 645 -29.74 -20.44 63.59
C SER A 645 -28.98 -20.36 64.93
N ASP A 646 -27.76 -19.80 64.95
CA ASP A 646 -26.96 -19.39 66.12
C ASP A 646 -26.68 -20.43 67.24
N GLU A 647 -25.47 -20.39 67.83
CA GLU A 647 -25.22 -20.18 69.27
C GLU A 647 -23.74 -20.47 69.69
N ASP A 648 -23.45 -19.96 70.88
CA ASP A 648 -22.36 -20.27 71.83
C ASP A 648 -20.95 -19.65 71.72
N GLU A 649 -20.46 -19.28 72.91
CA GLU A 649 -19.07 -19.01 73.24
C GLU A 649 -18.40 -20.34 73.69
N GLY A 650 -17.35 -20.29 74.52
CA GLY A 650 -17.10 -21.40 75.47
C GLY A 650 -15.93 -22.36 75.15
N GLU A 651 -14.90 -22.28 76.00
CA GLU A 651 -13.71 -23.14 76.07
C GLU A 651 -14.00 -24.66 76.19
N GLY A 652 -13.08 -25.54 75.76
CA GLY A 652 -13.13 -26.94 76.24
C GLY A 652 -12.27 -28.05 75.59
N LYS A 653 -10.99 -28.13 75.98
CA LYS A 653 -10.06 -29.30 75.98
C LYS A 653 -10.47 -30.70 75.42
N GLU A 654 -9.49 -31.28 74.71
CA GLU A 654 -8.99 -32.68 74.77
C GLU A 654 -9.86 -33.92 74.37
N ARG A 655 -9.36 -34.58 73.30
CA ARG A 655 -8.97 -36.01 73.21
C ARG A 655 -9.95 -37.13 72.76
N THR A 656 -9.36 -37.95 71.86
CA THR A 656 -9.49 -39.41 71.62
C THR A 656 -10.68 -40.02 70.85
N ASN A 657 -10.30 -40.75 69.78
CA ASN A 657 -10.76 -42.06 69.26
C ASN A 657 -12.27 -42.42 69.34
N GLY A 658 -12.95 -42.95 68.31
CA GLY A 658 -12.52 -43.54 67.03
C GLY A 658 -13.33 -44.85 66.74
N THR A 659 -13.38 -45.34 65.48
CA THR A 659 -14.07 -46.59 65.02
C THR A 659 -15.61 -46.63 65.22
N THR A 660 -16.48 -47.45 64.57
CA THR A 660 -16.46 -48.52 63.52
C THR A 660 -17.88 -48.53 62.87
N ALA A 661 -18.13 -48.65 61.55
CA ALA A 661 -18.04 -49.79 60.59
C ALA A 661 -19.25 -50.80 60.53
N ARG A 662 -19.67 -51.18 59.29
CA ARG A 662 -20.59 -52.31 58.87
C ARG A 662 -22.11 -52.11 59.13
N THR A 663 -23.11 -52.70 58.42
CA THR A 663 -23.28 -53.65 57.26
C THR A 663 -24.65 -53.33 56.54
N ASN A 664 -25.36 -54.05 55.64
CA ASN A 664 -25.41 -55.43 55.08
C ASN A 664 -26.12 -55.51 53.68
N GLY A 665 -26.31 -56.71 53.08
CA GLY A 665 -27.21 -57.01 51.91
C GLY A 665 -28.60 -57.59 52.30
N PRO A 666 -29.35 -58.38 51.47
CA PRO A 666 -28.91 -59.21 50.30
C PRO A 666 -29.90 -59.49 49.09
N SER A 667 -29.41 -60.22 48.05
CA SER A 667 -30.15 -61.19 47.16
C SER A 667 -31.24 -60.72 46.14
N ARG A 668 -31.53 -61.37 44.98
CA ARG A 668 -30.97 -62.58 44.26
C ARG A 668 -31.45 -62.67 42.78
N ILE A 669 -30.70 -63.43 41.93
CA ILE A 669 -31.10 -64.14 40.66
C ILE A 669 -31.47 -63.22 39.46
N ALA A 670 -30.93 -63.34 38.22
CA ALA A 670 -29.83 -64.10 37.57
C ALA A 670 -29.48 -63.39 36.21
N HIS A 671 -28.76 -63.89 35.17
CA HIS A 671 -28.21 -65.21 34.81
C HIS A 671 -26.92 -65.12 33.93
N HIS A 672 -26.82 -65.80 32.77
CA HIS A 672 -25.62 -65.98 31.89
C HIS A 672 -26.08 -66.17 30.40
N PRO A 673 -25.21 -66.21 29.35
CA PRO A 673 -23.76 -66.46 29.30
C PRO A 673 -22.94 -65.40 28.51
N ASP A 674 -21.95 -65.77 27.67
CA ASP A 674 -20.47 -65.77 27.89
C ASP A 674 -19.76 -65.58 26.51
N GLY A 675 -18.45 -65.32 26.36
CA GLY A 675 -17.38 -64.97 27.32
C GLY A 675 -15.96 -65.36 26.83
N PHE A 676 -14.92 -64.57 27.21
CA PHE A 676 -13.46 -64.88 27.15
C PHE A 676 -12.76 -64.97 25.75
N LEU A 677 -11.42 -64.89 25.58
CA LEU A 677 -10.24 -64.79 26.50
C LEU A 677 -9.09 -63.95 25.85
N ALA A 678 -7.83 -64.03 26.33
CA ALA A 678 -6.74 -63.08 26.07
C ALA A 678 -5.37 -63.72 25.65
N ASN A 679 -4.42 -62.84 25.26
CA ASN A 679 -2.94 -63.02 25.15
C ASN A 679 -2.34 -64.22 24.38
N GLN A 680 -1.58 -63.94 23.29
CA GLN A 680 -0.19 -64.45 23.09
C GLN A 680 0.51 -63.96 21.80
N THR A 681 1.84 -63.88 21.86
CA THR A 681 2.83 -63.94 20.76
C THR A 681 3.45 -65.38 20.73
N PRO A 682 4.24 -65.87 19.73
CA PRO A 682 4.96 -65.14 18.67
C PRO A 682 5.09 -65.84 17.27
N SER A 683 5.92 -65.25 16.39
CA SER A 683 6.90 -65.89 15.46
C SER A 683 6.52 -66.56 14.09
N THR A 684 7.41 -66.29 13.12
CA THR A 684 7.94 -67.14 12.01
C THR A 684 7.12 -67.50 10.73
N THR A 685 7.48 -66.80 9.63
CA THR A 685 7.89 -67.32 8.28
C THR A 685 7.06 -68.36 7.50
N GLY A 686 6.80 -68.10 6.18
CA GLY A 686 6.88 -69.19 5.18
C GLY A 686 6.11 -69.15 3.84
N ASN A 687 6.62 -68.42 2.83
CA ASN A 687 6.71 -68.82 1.39
C ASN A 687 5.48 -69.07 0.45
N ARG A 688 5.61 -68.53 -0.78
CA ARG A 688 5.07 -68.93 -2.11
C ARG A 688 3.56 -68.67 -2.38
N SER A 689 3.12 -67.91 -3.41
CA SER A 689 3.38 -67.91 -4.89
C SER A 689 2.71 -69.09 -5.64
N PRO A 690 2.23 -68.96 -6.91
CA PRO A 690 2.80 -68.12 -7.99
C PRO A 690 1.86 -67.49 -9.07
N ALA A 691 2.51 -66.77 -10.01
CA ALA A 691 2.12 -66.48 -11.41
C ALA A 691 0.95 -65.48 -11.68
N SER A 692 0.97 -64.66 -12.75
CA SER A 692 1.83 -64.61 -13.97
C SER A 692 1.94 -63.17 -14.54
N GLN A 693 2.52 -62.93 -15.73
CA GLN A 693 3.97 -62.91 -16.07
C GLN A 693 4.17 -62.54 -17.57
N ARG A 694 4.56 -61.30 -17.88
CA ARG A 694 5.19 -60.79 -19.14
C ARG A 694 6.01 -59.54 -18.73
N GLN A 695 7.34 -59.37 -18.84
CA GLN A 695 8.42 -59.77 -19.79
C GLN A 695 8.31 -59.11 -21.17
N THR A 696 9.38 -58.54 -21.78
CA THR A 696 10.87 -58.56 -21.52
C THR A 696 11.52 -57.23 -22.01
N GLU A 697 12.66 -56.71 -21.48
CA GLU A 697 14.10 -56.81 -21.93
C GLU A 697 14.37 -56.44 -23.42
N SER A 698 15.54 -55.93 -23.90
CA SER A 698 16.93 -55.83 -23.39
C SER A 698 17.70 -54.62 -24.03
N ALA A 699 19.05 -54.60 -24.05
CA ALA A 699 19.91 -53.47 -24.48
C ALA A 699 21.08 -53.85 -25.45
N VAL A 700 21.91 -52.84 -25.82
CA VAL A 700 23.31 -52.90 -26.37
C VAL A 700 23.58 -52.88 -27.92
N ALA A 701 24.16 -51.74 -28.37
CA ALA A 701 25.23 -51.49 -29.38
C ALA A 701 25.17 -51.81 -30.92
N ASN A 702 25.67 -50.81 -31.68
CA ASN A 702 26.48 -50.82 -32.93
C ASN A 702 25.99 -51.47 -34.26
N LEU A 703 26.04 -50.70 -35.39
CA LEU A 703 27.04 -50.83 -36.50
C LEU A 703 26.73 -49.98 -37.78
N LEU A 704 27.79 -49.41 -38.40
CA LEU A 704 28.06 -49.16 -39.85
C LEU A 704 27.16 -48.19 -40.69
N TYR A 705 27.72 -47.08 -41.24
CA TYR A 705 28.25 -46.85 -42.64
C TYR A 705 27.17 -46.66 -43.74
N LEU A 706 27.31 -45.84 -44.81
CA LEU A 706 28.37 -44.97 -45.38
C LEU A 706 27.64 -43.83 -46.17
N ARG A 707 28.24 -42.66 -46.47
CA ARG A 707 29.05 -42.42 -47.69
C ARG A 707 29.86 -41.10 -47.61
N GLN A 708 31.06 -41.14 -48.20
CA GLN A 708 32.08 -40.07 -48.33
C GLN A 708 31.58 -38.80 -49.06
N GLY A 709 32.25 -37.64 -48.98
CA GLY A 709 33.50 -37.24 -48.29
C GLY A 709 34.02 -35.88 -48.84
N GLY A 710 35.15 -35.29 -48.41
CA GLY A 710 36.13 -35.64 -47.36
C GLY A 710 37.46 -34.87 -47.53
N GLN A 711 38.35 -34.91 -46.51
CA GLN A 711 39.77 -34.45 -46.51
C GLN A 711 40.01 -32.91 -46.71
N MET A 712 41.05 -32.26 -46.15
CA MET A 712 42.14 -32.71 -45.25
C MET A 712 42.78 -31.53 -44.45
N GLN A 713 43.54 -31.88 -43.40
CA GLN A 713 44.68 -31.14 -42.81
C GLN A 713 44.47 -29.76 -42.12
N SER A 714 44.83 -29.73 -40.82
CA SER A 714 45.55 -28.61 -40.19
C SER A 714 47.08 -28.78 -40.44
N PRO A 715 48.00 -27.84 -40.08
CA PRO A 715 48.28 -27.45 -38.67
C PRO A 715 48.86 -26.02 -38.43
N VAL A 716 49.17 -25.68 -37.15
CA VAL A 716 50.34 -24.85 -36.68
C VAL A 716 50.40 -23.34 -37.08
N GLU A 717 50.92 -22.37 -36.30
CA GLU A 717 51.24 -22.17 -34.86
C GLU A 717 51.42 -20.66 -34.55
N VAL A 718 51.25 -20.28 -33.26
CA VAL A 718 51.99 -19.28 -32.45
C VAL A 718 52.34 -17.85 -32.98
N ASP A 719 51.87 -16.86 -32.21
CA ASP A 719 52.22 -15.42 -32.13
C ASP A 719 53.74 -15.12 -31.97
N PRO A 720 54.29 -14.05 -32.59
CA PRO A 720 54.68 -12.89 -31.75
C PRO A 720 54.62 -11.48 -32.39
N ALA A 721 54.05 -10.54 -31.62
CA ALA A 721 54.65 -9.24 -31.23
C ALA A 721 54.71 -7.98 -32.16
N LEU A 722 54.16 -6.89 -31.58
CA LEU A 722 54.70 -5.51 -31.47
C LEU A 722 54.63 -4.46 -32.62
N GLN A 723 54.21 -3.26 -32.18
CA GLN A 723 54.58 -1.89 -32.61
C GLN A 723 53.84 -1.13 -33.74
N VAL A 724 52.84 -0.34 -33.30
CA VAL A 724 52.72 1.13 -33.42
C VAL A 724 53.07 1.80 -34.77
N ALA A 725 52.03 2.30 -35.44
CA ALA A 725 51.95 3.68 -35.96
C ALA A 725 50.47 4.06 -36.21
N MET A 726 50.15 5.37 -36.23
CA MET A 726 48.85 5.89 -36.66
C MET A 726 48.92 6.40 -38.09
N ASP A 727 47.90 6.12 -38.91
CA ASP A 727 47.54 6.93 -40.07
C ASP A 727 46.00 6.91 -40.26
N PRO A 728 45.39 7.95 -40.87
CA PRO A 728 43.95 8.16 -40.85
C PRO A 728 43.20 7.38 -41.95
N ILE A 729 42.33 6.46 -41.56
CA ILE A 729 41.43 5.76 -42.50
C ILE A 729 40.23 6.66 -42.87
N ALA A 730 39.89 6.69 -44.17
CA ALA A 730 38.90 7.60 -44.74
C ALA A 730 37.45 7.31 -44.29
N MET A 731 36.65 8.37 -44.14
CA MET A 731 35.30 8.33 -43.55
C MET A 731 34.18 8.24 -44.60
N ASP A 732 34.34 7.37 -45.61
CA ASP A 732 33.46 7.30 -46.81
C ASP A 732 32.65 5.99 -46.95
N MET A 733 32.64 5.09 -45.95
CA MET A 733 31.90 3.81 -46.03
C MET A 733 30.65 3.72 -45.12
N ILE A 734 30.06 4.86 -44.73
CA ILE A 734 28.74 4.90 -44.06
C ILE A 734 27.90 6.08 -44.60
N THR A 735 27.59 6.07 -45.91
CA THR A 735 26.65 7.01 -46.54
C THR A 735 25.61 6.35 -47.45
N ASP A 736 25.97 5.29 -48.19
CA ASP A 736 25.08 4.61 -49.13
C ASP A 736 24.47 3.31 -48.55
N TYR A 737 23.58 3.47 -47.57
CA TYR A 737 22.51 2.51 -47.31
C TYR A 737 21.22 3.29 -47.05
N SER A 738 20.30 3.28 -48.02
CA SER A 738 19.05 4.04 -47.87
C SER A 738 18.11 3.33 -46.89
N TYR A 739 17.55 4.09 -45.96
CA TYR A 739 16.58 3.59 -44.97
C TYR A 739 15.26 3.09 -45.62
N MET A 740 15.11 3.19 -46.94
CA MET A 740 13.88 2.86 -47.67
C MET A 740 13.97 1.57 -48.49
N GLU A 741 15.14 1.17 -48.99
CA GLU A 741 15.25 0.04 -49.94
C GLU A 741 15.24 -1.35 -49.29
N GLN A 742 15.33 -1.44 -47.96
CA GLN A 742 15.06 -2.67 -47.20
C GLN A 742 13.65 -2.74 -46.61
N MET A 743 12.77 -1.77 -46.88
CA MET A 743 11.33 -1.90 -46.58
C MET A 743 10.63 -2.73 -47.66
N GLN A 744 11.04 -3.99 -47.79
CA GLN A 744 10.40 -4.95 -48.69
C GLN A 744 8.95 -5.19 -48.21
N ALA A 745 7.99 -5.12 -49.14
CA ALA A 745 6.58 -5.19 -48.79
C ALA A 745 6.21 -6.58 -48.27
N PHE A 746 6.01 -6.72 -46.97
CA PHE A 746 5.43 -7.92 -46.36
C PHE A 746 3.98 -8.07 -46.85
N THR A 747 3.76 -9.03 -47.74
CA THR A 747 2.45 -9.35 -48.31
C THR A 747 1.50 -9.88 -47.23
N PRO A 748 0.20 -9.50 -47.24
CA PRO A 748 -0.74 -9.80 -46.16
C PRO A 748 -1.31 -11.24 -46.24
N GLU A 749 -0.48 -12.24 -46.54
CA GLU A 749 -0.90 -13.63 -46.75
C GLU A 749 -0.08 -14.63 -45.90
N GLY A 750 -0.69 -15.14 -44.83
CA GLY A 750 -0.76 -16.60 -44.70
C GLY A 750 0.23 -17.39 -43.82
N THR A 751 0.58 -16.96 -42.60
CA THR A 751 0.79 -17.90 -41.47
C THR A 751 0.29 -17.31 -40.15
N SER A 752 -0.53 -18.07 -39.41
CA SER A 752 -1.12 -17.64 -38.14
C SER A 752 -0.24 -18.01 -36.94
N GLU A 753 0.87 -17.31 -36.76
CA GLU A 753 1.67 -17.33 -35.52
C GLU A 753 1.28 -16.16 -34.60
N ASP A 754 0.01 -16.15 -34.20
CA ASP A 754 -0.39 -15.43 -32.98
C ASP A 754 0.04 -16.26 -31.75
N GLY A 755 0.52 -15.59 -30.71
CA GLY A 755 1.37 -16.20 -29.68
C GLY A 755 0.63 -17.06 -28.63
N ILE A 756 1.21 -18.25 -28.39
CA ILE A 756 1.07 -19.11 -27.20
C ILE A 756 -0.33 -19.72 -26.96
N PHE A 757 -1.42 -18.97 -27.06
CA PHE A 757 -2.76 -19.55 -27.16
C PHE A 757 -2.92 -20.16 -28.56
N LEU A 758 -2.98 -21.49 -28.62
CA LEU A 758 -2.86 -22.28 -29.87
C LEU A 758 -3.70 -21.71 -31.03
N PRO A 759 -3.21 -21.74 -32.29
CA PRO A 759 -4.00 -21.36 -33.45
C PRO A 759 -5.31 -22.17 -33.52
N GLY A 760 -6.46 -21.47 -33.54
CA GLY A 760 -7.79 -22.08 -33.40
C GLY A 760 -8.31 -22.20 -31.96
N SER A 761 -7.66 -21.56 -30.97
CA SER A 761 -8.14 -21.47 -29.59
C SER A 761 -9.22 -20.38 -29.40
N ALA A 762 -10.03 -20.54 -28.35
CA ALA A 762 -11.10 -19.62 -27.96
C ALA A 762 -10.64 -18.15 -27.81
N TYR A 763 -9.37 -17.91 -27.50
CA TYR A 763 -8.77 -16.56 -27.47
C TYR A 763 -9.02 -15.77 -28.77
N HIS A 764 -8.92 -16.42 -29.93
CA HIS A 764 -9.13 -15.79 -31.22
C HIS A 764 -10.59 -15.42 -31.48
N GLU A 765 -11.50 -16.30 -31.09
CA GLU A 765 -12.94 -16.08 -31.25
C GLU A 765 -13.42 -14.97 -30.30
N LEU A 766 -12.97 -15.00 -29.04
CA LEU A 766 -13.23 -13.97 -28.03
C LEU A 766 -12.68 -12.60 -28.45
N HIS A 767 -11.41 -12.52 -28.85
CA HIS A 767 -10.81 -11.26 -29.32
C HIS A 767 -11.57 -10.71 -30.55
N SER A 768 -11.81 -11.56 -31.55
CA SER A 768 -12.53 -11.15 -32.77
C SER A 768 -13.95 -10.69 -32.47
N THR A 769 -14.63 -11.34 -31.52
CA THR A 769 -15.97 -10.96 -31.06
C THR A 769 -15.96 -9.61 -30.35
N LEU A 770 -15.08 -9.41 -29.37
CA LEU A 770 -14.92 -8.14 -28.66
C LEU A 770 -14.61 -6.99 -29.63
N ARG A 771 -13.60 -7.18 -30.49
CA ARG A 771 -13.17 -6.20 -31.49
C ARG A 771 -14.31 -5.84 -32.46
N ASN A 772 -15.01 -6.84 -33.00
CA ASN A 772 -16.11 -6.60 -33.92
C ASN A 772 -17.29 -5.90 -33.22
N ARG A 773 -17.57 -6.22 -31.95
CA ARG A 773 -18.62 -5.54 -31.17
C ARG A 773 -18.24 -4.09 -30.83
N LEU A 774 -17.00 -3.81 -30.44
CA LEU A 774 -16.47 -2.46 -30.27
C LEU A 774 -16.65 -1.61 -31.55
N ILE A 775 -16.34 -2.18 -32.71
CA ILE A 775 -16.50 -1.52 -34.01
C ILE A 775 -17.99 -1.37 -34.41
N GLN A 776 -18.88 -2.29 -33.98
CA GLN A 776 -20.32 -2.18 -34.19
C GLN A 776 -20.95 -1.09 -33.32
N GLU A 777 -20.66 -1.08 -32.02
CA GLU A 777 -21.21 -0.11 -31.05
C GLU A 777 -20.75 1.32 -31.29
N THR A 778 -19.61 1.51 -31.97
CA THR A 778 -19.11 2.84 -32.34
C THR A 778 -19.72 3.37 -33.64
N ARG A 779 -20.09 2.47 -34.57
CA ARG A 779 -20.72 2.82 -35.86
C ARG A 779 -22.23 3.12 -35.77
N SER A 780 -22.91 2.70 -34.71
CA SER A 780 -24.35 2.93 -34.51
C SER A 780 -24.74 4.43 -34.39
N ASN A 781 -23.77 5.32 -34.20
CA ASN A 781 -23.98 6.78 -34.14
C ASN A 781 -24.11 7.47 -35.52
N ALA A 782 -24.17 6.75 -36.64
CA ALA A 782 -24.30 7.35 -37.98
C ALA A 782 -25.75 7.83 -38.28
N PRO A 783 -25.98 9.11 -38.65
CA PRO A 783 -27.33 9.67 -38.78
C PRO A 783 -28.04 9.27 -40.08
N THR A 784 -29.05 8.41 -39.98
CA THR A 784 -29.90 7.98 -41.11
C THR A 784 -30.98 9.01 -41.46
N ARG A 785 -30.62 9.90 -42.41
CA ARG A 785 -31.49 10.84 -43.17
C ARG A 785 -32.00 12.10 -42.44
N SER A 786 -32.53 13.02 -43.26
CA SER A 786 -32.68 14.46 -42.99
C SER A 786 -34.12 14.97 -43.03
N THR A 787 -34.32 16.11 -42.39
CA THR A 787 -35.59 16.82 -42.08
C THR A 787 -36.52 17.16 -43.26
N THR A 788 -37.83 17.05 -43.03
CA THR A 788 -38.87 18.05 -43.43
C THR A 788 -40.13 17.87 -42.52
N PRO A 789 -41.14 18.76 -42.49
CA PRO A 789 -41.40 19.54 -41.26
C PRO A 789 -42.72 19.25 -40.50
N ARG A 790 -42.88 19.95 -39.36
CA ARG A 790 -44.06 20.01 -38.48
C ARG A 790 -45.40 20.24 -39.20
N PHE A 791 -46.51 19.70 -38.67
CA PHE A 791 -47.57 20.50 -38.02
C PHE A 791 -48.45 19.63 -37.08
N GLU A 792 -49.44 20.26 -36.43
CA GLU A 792 -50.24 19.83 -35.27
C GLU A 792 -51.22 18.66 -35.53
N ALA A 793 -51.56 17.90 -34.47
CA ALA A 793 -52.94 17.57 -34.07
C ALA A 793 -53.00 16.88 -32.68
N ASP A 794 -54.14 16.98 -32.01
CA ASP A 794 -54.43 16.38 -30.70
C ASP A 794 -55.02 14.96 -30.76
N SER A 795 -54.95 14.28 -29.61
CA SER A 795 -55.97 13.35 -29.06
C SER A 795 -56.21 11.93 -29.65
N LEU A 796 -56.02 10.97 -28.73
CA LEU A 796 -56.91 9.83 -28.38
C LEU A 796 -57.11 8.62 -29.34
N HIS A 797 -56.97 7.46 -28.68
CA HIS A 797 -57.63 6.17 -28.93
C HIS A 797 -57.41 5.40 -30.25
N ASP A 798 -56.53 4.39 -30.13
CA ASP A 798 -56.94 2.97 -30.03
C ASP A 798 -57.62 2.31 -31.24
N THR A 799 -56.90 1.39 -31.89
CA THR A 799 -57.48 0.15 -32.43
C THR A 799 -56.40 -0.92 -32.57
N SER A 800 -56.78 -2.20 -32.43
CA SER A 800 -55.86 -3.33 -32.49
C SER A 800 -55.81 -4.04 -33.85
N THR A 801 -54.91 -5.02 -33.94
CA THR A 801 -54.98 -6.25 -34.76
C THR A 801 -54.79 -6.15 -36.30
N THR A 802 -53.70 -6.81 -36.74
CA THR A 802 -53.63 -7.76 -37.89
C THR A 802 -53.67 -7.20 -39.33
N ILE A 803 -52.96 -7.77 -40.33
CA ILE A 803 -52.00 -8.90 -40.36
C ILE A 803 -51.08 -8.76 -41.60
N ASP A 804 -49.86 -9.30 -41.52
CA ASP A 804 -49.15 -10.14 -42.53
C ASP A 804 -47.62 -9.99 -42.39
N ASP A 805 -46.93 -11.12 -42.27
CA ASP A 805 -45.48 -11.23 -42.28
C ASP A 805 -44.95 -11.41 -43.71
N ASP A 806 -43.76 -10.89 -44.01
CA ASP A 806 -42.81 -11.68 -44.82
C ASP A 806 -41.34 -11.27 -44.56
N ALA A 807 -40.51 -12.29 -44.34
CA ALA A 807 -39.04 -12.34 -44.21
C ALA A 807 -38.22 -11.06 -43.87
N ASP A 808 -37.68 -11.01 -42.64
CA ASP A 808 -36.37 -10.40 -42.34
C ASP A 808 -35.35 -11.52 -42.03
N GLU A 809 -34.22 -11.56 -42.74
CA GLU A 809 -33.17 -12.58 -42.56
C GLU A 809 -32.30 -12.28 -41.33
N THR A 810 -32.90 -12.45 -40.16
CA THR A 810 -32.16 -12.52 -38.90
C THR A 810 -31.21 -13.72 -38.94
N ILE A 811 -29.91 -13.47 -39.10
CA ILE A 811 -28.86 -14.49 -38.99
C ILE A 811 -29.01 -15.15 -37.61
N PRO A 812 -29.31 -16.47 -37.54
CA PRO A 812 -29.46 -17.12 -36.25
C PRO A 812 -28.16 -17.07 -35.46
N LEU A 813 -28.25 -16.75 -34.17
CA LEU A 813 -27.21 -17.10 -33.23
C LEU A 813 -26.99 -18.61 -33.34
N PRO A 814 -25.74 -19.09 -33.45
CA PRO A 814 -25.45 -20.48 -33.14
C PRO A 814 -25.89 -20.71 -31.69
N ASP A 815 -26.79 -21.67 -31.45
CA ASP A 815 -27.04 -22.17 -30.10
C ASP A 815 -25.71 -22.70 -29.57
N TYR A 816 -25.04 -21.90 -28.75
CA TYR A 816 -23.83 -22.32 -28.05
C TYR A 816 -24.30 -23.31 -26.96
N GLN A 817 -24.39 -24.58 -27.37
CA GLN A 817 -24.96 -25.64 -26.56
C GLN A 817 -24.34 -25.63 -25.16
N THR A 818 -25.16 -25.88 -24.15
CA THR A 818 -24.77 -25.99 -22.74
C THR A 818 -23.98 -27.29 -22.47
N SER A 819 -22.88 -27.46 -23.22
CA SER A 819 -21.89 -28.52 -23.08
C SER A 819 -20.80 -28.04 -22.11
N ALA A 820 -20.80 -28.65 -20.93
CA ALA A 820 -20.09 -28.22 -19.73
C ALA A 820 -20.53 -26.84 -19.19
N HIS A 821 -21.26 -26.88 -18.06
CA HIS A 821 -21.09 -25.85 -17.04
C HIS A 821 -19.65 -25.98 -16.49
N THR A 822 -18.69 -25.36 -17.18
CA THR A 822 -17.41 -25.03 -16.57
C THR A 822 -17.71 -24.23 -15.31
N GLN A 823 -17.15 -24.63 -14.18
CA GLN A 823 -17.29 -23.87 -12.94
C GLN A 823 -16.76 -22.46 -13.18
N LEU A 824 -17.34 -21.44 -12.51
CA LEU A 824 -16.68 -20.13 -12.44
C LEU A 824 -15.21 -20.35 -12.04
N PRO A 825 -14.26 -19.54 -12.53
CA PRO A 825 -12.88 -19.56 -12.06
C PRO A 825 -12.84 -19.08 -10.60
N LEU A 826 -13.20 -19.98 -9.69
CA LEU A 826 -13.03 -19.91 -8.25
C LEU A 826 -11.53 -19.95 -7.97
N LEU A 827 -10.90 -18.79 -8.17
CA LEU A 827 -9.64 -18.45 -7.51
C LEU A 827 -9.85 -18.70 -6.02
N SER A 828 -8.93 -19.43 -5.40
CA SER A 828 -8.82 -19.39 -3.95
C SER A 828 -8.45 -17.96 -3.52
N GLU A 829 -8.84 -17.56 -2.31
CA GLU A 829 -8.53 -16.22 -1.78
C GLU A 829 -7.01 -15.92 -1.82
N GLY A 830 -6.18 -16.96 -1.67
CA GLY A 830 -4.72 -16.87 -1.81
C GLY A 830 -4.22 -16.67 -3.25
N GLU A 831 -4.88 -17.28 -4.25
CA GLU A 831 -4.58 -17.02 -5.66
C GLU A 831 -4.99 -15.61 -6.07
N GLU A 832 -6.21 -15.18 -5.73
CA GLU A 832 -6.66 -13.81 -6.03
C GLU A 832 -5.79 -12.77 -5.31
N TYR A 833 -5.40 -13.01 -4.05
CA TYR A 833 -4.43 -12.18 -3.33
C TYR A 833 -3.07 -12.10 -4.06
N ALA A 834 -2.53 -13.23 -4.52
CA ALA A 834 -1.25 -13.24 -5.25
C ALA A 834 -1.33 -12.47 -6.58
N LEU A 835 -2.43 -12.63 -7.32
CA LEU A 835 -2.69 -11.89 -8.56
C LEU A 835 -2.86 -10.40 -8.31
N TRP A 836 -3.59 -9.99 -7.26
CA TRP A 836 -3.70 -8.59 -6.86
C TRP A 836 -2.36 -8.00 -6.45
N LYS A 837 -1.59 -8.70 -5.62
CA LYS A 837 -0.26 -8.26 -5.19
C LYS A 837 0.67 -8.01 -6.38
N ASN A 838 0.73 -8.95 -7.33
CA ASN A 838 1.52 -8.77 -8.55
C ASN A 838 0.96 -7.63 -9.45
N TYR A 839 -0.36 -7.42 -9.46
CA TYR A 839 -0.95 -6.27 -10.16
C TYR A 839 -0.49 -4.92 -9.57
N PHE A 840 -0.47 -4.80 -8.23
CA PHE A 840 -0.03 -3.57 -7.56
C PHE A 840 1.49 -3.34 -7.61
N ASP A 841 2.30 -4.39 -7.45
CA ASP A 841 3.76 -4.30 -7.34
C ASP A 841 4.47 -4.19 -8.69
N GLU A 842 3.95 -4.84 -9.73
CA GLU A 842 4.60 -4.99 -11.04
C GLU A 842 3.77 -4.35 -12.16
N ILE A 843 2.51 -4.75 -12.35
CA ILE A 843 1.71 -4.34 -13.51
C ILE A 843 1.38 -2.84 -13.51
N ALA A 844 0.76 -2.33 -12.45
CA ALA A 844 0.27 -0.95 -12.41
C ALA A 844 1.40 0.09 -12.60
N PRO A 845 2.61 -0.05 -12.01
CA PRO A 845 3.77 0.79 -12.33
C PRO A 845 4.18 0.86 -13.82
N TRP A 846 3.79 -0.11 -14.66
CA TRP A 846 4.00 -0.04 -16.12
C TRP A 846 3.00 0.90 -16.80
N LEU A 847 1.79 1.00 -16.26
CA LEU A 847 0.65 1.74 -16.80
C LEU A 847 0.65 3.19 -16.27
N ASP A 848 0.96 3.38 -15.00
CA ASP A 848 0.99 4.68 -14.30
C ASP A 848 2.28 5.48 -14.53
N LYS A 849 3.25 4.99 -15.30
CA LYS A 849 4.60 5.60 -15.37
C LYS A 849 4.66 7.10 -15.79
N PHE A 850 3.64 7.62 -16.49
CA PHE A 850 3.49 9.05 -16.85
C PHE A 850 2.23 9.67 -16.22
N ASP A 851 1.71 9.06 -15.15
CA ASP A 851 0.52 9.49 -14.43
C ASP A 851 0.86 9.73 -12.95
N LYS A 852 0.81 11.01 -12.55
CA LYS A 852 1.08 11.46 -11.18
C LYS A 852 0.07 10.92 -10.15
N ASP A 853 -1.18 10.66 -10.58
CA ASP A 853 -2.28 10.26 -9.71
C ASP A 853 -2.39 8.72 -9.59
N ARG A 854 -1.63 7.99 -10.41
CA ARG A 854 -1.58 6.53 -10.50
C ARG A 854 -2.96 5.88 -10.59
N GLN A 855 -3.73 6.27 -11.60
CA GLN A 855 -5.11 5.83 -11.77
C GLN A 855 -5.22 4.30 -11.87
N PHE A 856 -4.21 3.60 -12.42
CA PHE A 856 -4.21 2.13 -12.50
C PHE A 856 -3.82 1.44 -11.17
N GLN A 857 -2.95 2.01 -10.34
CA GLN A 857 -2.55 1.45 -9.05
C GLN A 857 -3.54 1.79 -7.91
N HIS A 858 -4.21 2.95 -7.98
CA HIS A 858 -4.99 3.48 -6.85
C HIS A 858 -6.49 3.62 -7.10
N ILE A 859 -6.93 3.98 -8.31
CA ILE A 859 -8.34 4.36 -8.55
C ILE A 859 -9.12 3.23 -9.23
N LEU A 860 -8.68 2.76 -10.40
CA LEU A 860 -9.34 1.67 -11.13
C LEU A 860 -9.52 0.40 -10.27
N PRO A 861 -8.58 -0.03 -9.41
CA PRO A 861 -8.78 -1.20 -8.54
C PRO A 861 -9.93 -1.03 -7.54
N THR A 862 -10.24 0.19 -7.10
CA THR A 862 -11.40 0.44 -6.22
C THR A 862 -12.74 0.31 -6.95
N MET A 863 -12.75 0.62 -8.25
CA MET A 863 -13.95 0.50 -9.10
C MET A 863 -14.36 -0.95 -9.35
N THR A 864 -13.43 -1.90 -9.20
CA THR A 864 -13.67 -3.35 -9.45
C THR A 864 -14.74 -3.94 -8.52
N LYS A 865 -14.92 -3.37 -7.32
CA LYS A 865 -15.98 -3.75 -6.36
C LYS A 865 -17.40 -3.70 -6.93
N ASN A 866 -17.60 -2.91 -7.99
CA ASN A 866 -18.87 -2.71 -8.67
C ASN A 866 -18.86 -3.21 -10.14
N HIS A 867 -17.73 -3.75 -10.61
CA HIS A 867 -17.50 -4.06 -12.02
C HIS A 867 -16.60 -5.30 -12.16
N ASP A 868 -17.17 -6.51 -12.12
CA ASP A 868 -16.40 -7.76 -12.19
C ASP A 868 -15.65 -7.93 -13.52
N TYR A 869 -16.15 -7.41 -14.64
CA TYR A 869 -15.40 -7.42 -15.90
C TYR A 869 -14.06 -6.67 -15.80
N LEU A 870 -14.01 -5.57 -15.03
CA LEU A 870 -12.77 -4.84 -14.75
C LEU A 870 -11.87 -5.66 -13.81
N ARG A 871 -12.43 -6.28 -12.76
CA ARG A 871 -11.74 -7.19 -11.83
C ARG A 871 -11.02 -8.31 -12.59
N TYR A 872 -11.77 -9.08 -13.39
CA TYR A 872 -11.22 -10.20 -14.14
C TYR A 872 -10.17 -9.76 -15.18
N SER A 873 -10.32 -8.59 -15.82
CA SER A 873 -9.29 -8.09 -16.75
C SER A 873 -7.94 -7.79 -16.07
N MET A 874 -7.96 -7.21 -14.85
CA MET A 874 -6.74 -6.95 -14.08
C MET A 874 -6.07 -8.25 -13.61
N LEU A 875 -6.88 -9.19 -13.10
CA LEU A 875 -6.41 -10.50 -12.64
C LEU A 875 -5.87 -11.34 -13.80
N ALA A 876 -6.49 -11.29 -14.98
CA ALA A 876 -6.03 -11.97 -16.18
C ALA A 876 -4.67 -11.43 -16.66
N LEU A 877 -4.48 -10.10 -16.66
CA LEU A 877 -3.21 -9.47 -17.04
C LEU A 877 -2.10 -9.83 -16.05
N SER A 878 -2.41 -9.83 -14.75
CA SER A 878 -1.46 -10.22 -13.71
C SER A 878 -1.08 -11.71 -13.80
N ALA A 879 -2.06 -12.60 -14.01
CA ALA A 879 -1.83 -14.03 -14.21
C ALA A 879 -0.95 -14.28 -15.44
N ARG A 880 -1.25 -13.60 -16.55
CA ARG A 880 -0.50 -13.74 -17.80
C ARG A 880 0.97 -13.38 -17.65
N GLN A 881 1.26 -12.39 -16.83
CA GLN A 881 2.61 -11.91 -16.58
C GLN A 881 3.43 -12.87 -15.70
N LEU A 882 2.79 -13.52 -14.71
CA LEU A 882 3.41 -14.56 -13.91
C LEU A 882 3.67 -15.84 -14.72
N GLU A 883 2.73 -16.27 -15.57
CA GLU A 883 2.92 -17.41 -16.50
C GLU A 883 4.20 -17.27 -17.34
N LEU A 884 4.45 -16.07 -17.86
CA LEU A 884 5.61 -15.75 -18.71
C LEU A 884 6.94 -15.66 -17.92
N LYS A 885 6.90 -15.46 -16.59
CA LYS A 885 8.10 -15.42 -15.72
C LYS A 885 8.41 -16.74 -15.04
N GLU A 886 7.39 -17.48 -14.62
CA GLU A 886 7.53 -18.65 -13.72
C GLU A 886 7.38 -20.01 -14.44
N THR A 887 7.12 -20.01 -15.75
CA THR A 887 6.92 -21.22 -16.59
C THR A 887 5.78 -22.12 -16.11
N THR A 888 4.73 -21.50 -15.55
CA THR A 888 3.50 -22.16 -15.09
C THR A 888 2.48 -22.36 -16.22
N PRO A 889 1.51 -23.29 -16.09
CA PRO A 889 0.52 -23.56 -17.15
C PRO A 889 -0.38 -22.37 -17.48
N THR A 890 -0.61 -22.14 -18.77
CA THR A 890 -1.25 -20.91 -19.31
C THR A 890 -2.78 -20.84 -19.19
N ASP A 891 -3.39 -21.80 -18.51
CA ASP A 891 -4.84 -21.97 -18.53
C ASP A 891 -5.57 -20.93 -17.66
N ARG A 892 -4.86 -20.32 -16.69
CA ARG A 892 -5.45 -19.40 -15.71
C ARG A 892 -5.70 -18.02 -16.31
N SER A 893 -4.73 -17.43 -17.02
CA SER A 893 -4.94 -16.14 -17.69
C SER A 893 -6.03 -16.20 -18.76
N LEU A 894 -6.10 -17.31 -19.52
CA LEU A 894 -7.13 -17.51 -20.55
C LEU A 894 -8.55 -17.58 -19.95
N ALA A 895 -8.73 -18.32 -18.86
CA ALA A 895 -10.03 -18.43 -18.19
C ALA A 895 -10.51 -17.08 -17.63
N LEU A 896 -9.60 -16.29 -17.02
CA LEU A 896 -9.91 -14.96 -16.49
C LEU A 896 -10.19 -13.96 -17.62
N TYR A 897 -9.46 -14.03 -18.73
CA TYR A 897 -9.70 -13.23 -19.94
C TYR A 897 -11.06 -13.54 -20.59
N GLN A 898 -11.44 -14.82 -20.65
CA GLN A 898 -12.75 -15.25 -21.15
C GLN A 898 -13.89 -14.70 -20.29
N GLU A 899 -13.81 -14.81 -18.96
CA GLU A 899 -14.85 -14.29 -18.07
C GLU A 899 -14.93 -12.75 -18.11
N ALA A 900 -13.78 -12.06 -18.20
CA ALA A 900 -13.73 -10.61 -18.38
C ALA A 900 -14.49 -10.17 -19.65
N ILE A 901 -14.31 -10.86 -20.78
CA ILE A 901 -15.02 -10.53 -22.03
C ILE A 901 -16.50 -10.90 -21.96
N HIS A 902 -16.84 -12.05 -21.38
CA HIS A 902 -18.22 -12.50 -21.20
C HIS A 902 -19.05 -11.48 -20.41
N LEU A 903 -18.49 -10.94 -19.32
CA LEU A 903 -19.14 -9.92 -18.49
C LEU A 903 -19.06 -8.50 -19.08
N LEU A 904 -18.08 -8.20 -19.94
CA LEU A 904 -17.92 -6.90 -20.59
C LEU A 904 -18.90 -6.68 -21.76
N LEU A 905 -19.21 -7.72 -22.53
CA LEU A 905 -20.01 -7.61 -23.75
C LEU A 905 -21.43 -7.03 -23.55
N PRO A 906 -22.18 -7.35 -22.48
CA PRO A 906 -23.48 -6.71 -22.18
C PRO A 906 -23.39 -5.23 -21.82
N ASP A 907 -22.33 -4.83 -21.10
CA ASP A 907 -22.14 -3.45 -20.62
C ASP A 907 -21.43 -2.55 -21.64
N LEU A 908 -20.85 -3.10 -22.70
CA LEU A 908 -20.16 -2.38 -23.78
C LEU A 908 -20.94 -1.16 -24.33
N PRO A 909 -22.28 -1.20 -24.54
CA PRO A 909 -23.06 -0.06 -25.02
C PRO A 909 -23.13 1.12 -24.04
N THR A 910 -22.84 0.91 -22.74
CA THR A 910 -22.79 2.00 -21.75
C THR A 910 -21.64 2.97 -22.00
N ARG A 911 -20.56 2.49 -22.65
CA ARG A 911 -19.31 3.22 -22.89
C ARG A 911 -18.74 3.91 -21.64
N SER A 912 -18.98 3.33 -20.46
CA SER A 912 -18.54 3.90 -19.18
C SER A 912 -17.01 3.94 -19.04
N THR A 913 -16.49 4.78 -18.15
CA THR A 913 -15.06 4.83 -17.84
C THR A 913 -14.51 3.47 -17.38
N ALA A 914 -15.34 2.63 -16.72
CA ALA A 914 -14.98 1.25 -16.34
C ALA A 914 -14.86 0.31 -17.57
N VAL A 915 -15.82 0.40 -18.51
CA VAL A 915 -15.78 -0.34 -19.79
C VAL A 915 -14.53 0.02 -20.59
N ILE A 916 -14.21 1.31 -20.68
CA ILE A 916 -13.03 1.80 -21.41
C ILE A 916 -11.73 1.36 -20.71
N ALA A 917 -11.68 1.42 -19.38
CA ALA A 917 -10.54 0.93 -18.60
C ALA A 917 -10.28 -0.57 -18.84
N THR A 918 -11.34 -1.37 -18.85
CA THR A 918 -11.27 -2.81 -19.15
C THR A 918 -10.73 -3.05 -20.55
N CYS A 919 -11.23 -2.32 -21.56
CA CYS A 919 -10.71 -2.43 -22.93
C CYS A 919 -9.20 -2.11 -23.01
N VAL A 920 -8.72 -1.06 -22.32
CA VAL A 920 -7.29 -0.71 -22.30
C VAL A 920 -6.46 -1.80 -21.61
N ILE A 921 -6.93 -2.36 -20.49
CA ILE A 921 -6.23 -3.43 -19.75
C ILE A 921 -6.17 -4.72 -20.58
N LEU A 922 -7.26 -5.07 -21.27
CA LEU A 922 -7.28 -6.19 -22.20
C LEU A 922 -6.31 -5.97 -23.38
N CYS A 923 -6.22 -4.77 -23.96
CA CYS A 923 -5.20 -4.47 -24.99
C CYS A 923 -3.76 -4.72 -24.50
N VAL A 924 -3.44 -4.39 -23.23
CA VAL A 924 -2.11 -4.68 -22.64
C VAL A 924 -1.86 -6.20 -22.56
N LEU A 925 -2.87 -6.96 -22.11
CA LEU A 925 -2.81 -8.43 -22.01
C LEU A 925 -2.64 -9.09 -23.37
N GLU A 926 -3.42 -8.65 -24.35
CA GLU A 926 -3.35 -9.12 -25.73
C GLU A 926 -1.96 -8.82 -26.33
N MET A 927 -1.43 -7.60 -26.14
CA MET A 927 -0.07 -7.24 -26.60
C MET A 927 1.04 -8.04 -25.93
N LEU A 928 0.90 -8.37 -24.64
CA LEU A 928 1.80 -9.24 -23.90
C LEU A 928 1.72 -10.71 -24.37
N SER A 929 0.64 -11.10 -25.04
CA SER A 929 0.37 -12.50 -25.43
C SER A 929 0.59 -12.80 -26.92
N CYS A 930 0.30 -11.87 -27.82
CA CYS A 930 0.32 -12.08 -29.27
C CYS A 930 1.62 -11.62 -29.95
N SER A 931 1.72 -11.86 -31.26
CA SER A 931 2.85 -11.38 -32.06
C SER A 931 2.83 -9.85 -32.17
N PRO A 932 3.97 -9.15 -32.01
CA PRO A 932 4.06 -7.69 -32.16
C PRO A 932 3.55 -7.15 -33.51
N LYS A 933 3.56 -7.98 -34.55
CA LYS A 933 3.01 -7.66 -35.87
C LYS A 933 1.48 -7.49 -35.84
N ALA A 934 0.79 -8.11 -34.87
CA ALA A 934 -0.66 -8.03 -34.71
C ALA A 934 -1.13 -6.86 -33.83
N TRP A 935 -0.25 -6.17 -33.09
CA TRP A 935 -0.63 -5.21 -32.05
C TRP A 935 -1.62 -4.11 -32.50
N GLN A 936 -1.57 -3.63 -33.74
CA GLN A 936 -2.57 -2.65 -34.22
C GLN A 936 -3.99 -3.23 -34.34
N ARG A 937 -4.14 -4.50 -34.72
CA ARG A 937 -5.45 -5.20 -34.74
C ARG A 937 -6.03 -5.30 -33.32
N HIS A 938 -5.17 -5.46 -32.32
CA HIS A 938 -5.56 -5.53 -30.91
C HIS A 938 -5.96 -4.17 -30.31
N LEU A 939 -5.45 -3.07 -30.87
CA LEU A 939 -5.71 -1.71 -30.38
C LEU A 939 -6.89 -1.00 -31.12
N ASP A 940 -7.27 -1.42 -32.32
CA ASP A 940 -8.18 -0.63 -33.19
C ASP A 940 -9.63 -0.49 -32.68
N GLY A 941 -10.17 -1.51 -32.00
CA GLY A 941 -11.49 -1.46 -31.34
C GLY A 941 -11.49 -0.48 -30.17
N CYS A 942 -10.41 -0.44 -29.39
CA CYS A 942 -10.24 0.49 -28.28
C CYS A 942 -10.05 1.94 -28.78
N ALA A 943 -9.26 2.13 -29.85
CA ALA A 943 -9.12 3.41 -30.55
C ALA A 943 -10.48 3.96 -30.99
N SER A 944 -11.27 3.12 -31.68
CA SER A 944 -12.61 3.46 -32.16
C SER A 944 -13.55 3.89 -31.01
N LEU A 945 -13.47 3.21 -29.86
CA LEU A 945 -14.27 3.55 -28.68
C LEU A 945 -13.84 4.89 -28.06
N MET A 946 -12.54 5.14 -27.91
CA MET A 946 -12.03 6.42 -27.39
C MET A 946 -12.42 7.61 -28.28
N GLU A 947 -12.32 7.46 -29.61
CA GLU A 947 -12.75 8.51 -30.54
C GLU A 947 -14.27 8.75 -30.52
N ALA A 948 -15.08 7.69 -30.40
CA ALA A 948 -16.53 7.79 -30.33
C ALA A 948 -17.06 8.41 -29.02
N VAL A 949 -16.29 8.35 -27.92
CA VAL A 949 -16.57 9.05 -26.66
C VAL A 949 -15.93 10.45 -26.65
N GLY A 950 -14.87 10.68 -27.45
CA GLY A 950 -14.18 11.96 -27.59
C GLY A 950 -12.99 12.16 -26.64
N ILE A 951 -12.52 11.08 -26.02
CA ILE A 951 -11.40 11.07 -25.07
C ILE A 951 -10.11 11.50 -25.78
N ASN A 952 -9.30 12.31 -25.08
CA ASN A 952 -8.02 12.83 -25.55
C ASN A 952 -7.09 13.12 -24.36
N GLY A 953 -5.82 13.41 -24.63
CA GLY A 953 -4.77 13.54 -23.61
C GLY A 953 -4.92 14.70 -22.63
N PHE A 954 -5.91 15.59 -22.81
CA PHE A 954 -6.16 16.74 -21.94
C PHE A 954 -7.56 16.74 -21.29
N VAL A 955 -8.26 15.60 -21.31
CA VAL A 955 -9.50 15.41 -20.51
C VAL A 955 -9.17 15.36 -19.00
N GLY A 956 -8.02 14.79 -18.64
CA GLY A 956 -7.59 14.62 -17.25
C GLY A 956 -8.24 13.41 -16.54
N GLY A 957 -7.91 13.23 -15.27
CA GLY A 957 -8.40 12.12 -14.45
C GLY A 957 -8.13 10.73 -15.05
N ILE A 958 -9.00 9.77 -14.73
CA ILE A 958 -8.93 8.39 -15.24
C ILE A 958 -8.85 8.38 -16.77
N GLU A 959 -9.69 9.15 -17.47
CA GLU A 959 -9.80 9.11 -18.93
C GLU A 959 -8.55 9.65 -19.63
N GLY A 960 -7.90 10.66 -19.06
CA GLY A 960 -6.58 11.12 -19.49
C GLY A 960 -5.48 10.07 -19.27
N ALA A 961 -5.50 9.35 -18.15
CA ALA A 961 -4.53 8.28 -17.86
C ALA A 961 -4.72 7.06 -18.79
N LEU A 962 -5.98 6.65 -19.04
CA LEU A 962 -6.33 5.62 -20.01
C LEU A 962 -5.85 6.00 -21.42
N PHE A 963 -6.09 7.25 -21.84
CA PHE A 963 -5.62 7.76 -23.13
C PHE A 963 -4.09 7.73 -23.24
N TRP A 964 -3.36 8.24 -22.23
CA TRP A 964 -1.90 8.24 -22.28
C TRP A 964 -1.28 6.85 -22.11
N CYS A 965 -2.03 5.88 -21.57
CA CYS A 965 -1.65 4.48 -21.65
C CYS A 965 -1.78 3.94 -23.08
N PHE A 966 -2.97 4.10 -23.69
CA PHE A 966 -3.25 3.70 -25.07
C PHE A 966 -2.28 4.33 -26.08
N ALA A 967 -2.05 5.64 -26.00
CA ALA A 967 -1.20 6.40 -26.93
C ALA A 967 0.25 5.88 -26.99
N ARG A 968 0.76 5.31 -25.88
CA ARG A 968 2.11 4.69 -25.83
C ARG A 968 2.12 3.33 -26.52
N MET A 969 1.06 2.54 -26.39
CA MET A 969 0.89 1.26 -27.06
C MET A 969 0.77 1.45 -28.58
N ASP A 970 -0.07 2.40 -29.00
CA ASP A 970 -0.29 2.78 -30.40
C ASP A 970 1.01 3.30 -31.07
N VAL A 971 1.76 4.17 -30.38
CA VAL A 971 3.11 4.59 -30.85
C VAL A 971 4.10 3.43 -30.93
N CYS A 972 4.06 2.46 -30.01
CA CYS A 972 4.96 1.32 -30.07
C CYS A 972 4.62 0.41 -31.27
N GLY A 973 3.33 0.10 -31.47
CA GLY A 973 2.86 -0.62 -32.66
C GLY A 973 3.18 0.11 -33.97
N GLY A 974 2.98 1.42 -34.02
CA GLY A 974 3.36 2.26 -35.16
C GLY A 974 4.86 2.27 -35.46
N LEU A 975 5.71 2.28 -34.43
CA LEU A 975 7.18 2.16 -34.56
C LEU A 975 7.64 0.76 -34.98
N ILE A 976 6.88 -0.29 -34.66
CA ILE A 976 7.18 -1.68 -35.03
C ILE A 976 6.78 -1.95 -36.48
N SER A 977 5.56 -1.57 -36.86
CA SER A 977 5.00 -1.80 -38.20
C SER A 977 5.26 -0.66 -39.20
N SER A 978 5.94 0.42 -38.79
CA SER A 978 6.29 1.61 -39.60
C SER A 978 5.08 2.34 -40.21
N VAL A 979 4.03 2.49 -39.40
CA VAL A 979 2.71 3.02 -39.78
C VAL A 979 2.26 4.14 -38.83
N LYS A 980 1.15 4.79 -39.18
CA LYS A 980 0.55 5.85 -38.36
C LYS A 980 -0.11 5.28 -37.10
N THR A 981 -0.27 6.14 -36.10
CA THR A 981 -1.12 5.88 -34.94
C THR A 981 -2.58 5.70 -35.37
N LEU A 982 -3.29 4.80 -34.71
CA LEU A 982 -4.69 4.48 -34.97
C LEU A 982 -5.60 5.68 -34.71
N ILE A 983 -5.43 6.34 -33.57
CA ILE A 983 -6.09 7.63 -33.31
C ILE A 983 -5.31 8.73 -34.06
N PRO A 984 -5.93 9.53 -34.94
CA PRO A 984 -5.26 10.64 -35.62
C PRO A 984 -4.67 11.64 -34.60
N ILE A 985 -3.39 12.01 -34.78
CA ILE A 985 -2.66 12.84 -33.80
C ILE A 985 -3.30 14.22 -33.59
N SER A 986 -4.02 14.73 -34.60
CA SER A 986 -4.86 15.92 -34.49
C SER A 986 -5.93 15.82 -33.39
N HIS A 987 -6.39 14.61 -33.04
CA HIS A 987 -7.43 14.37 -32.04
C HIS A 987 -6.88 14.18 -30.61
N TRP A 988 -5.56 14.05 -30.44
CA TRP A 988 -4.91 13.79 -29.15
C TRP A 988 -4.93 15.01 -28.21
N ALA A 989 -5.14 16.21 -28.73
CA ALA A 989 -5.04 17.47 -28.01
C ALA A 989 -6.06 18.51 -28.53
N SER A 990 -5.64 19.74 -28.87
CA SER A 990 -6.54 20.88 -29.08
C SER A 990 -7.43 20.82 -30.33
N LYS A 991 -7.24 19.82 -31.20
CA LYS A 991 -7.88 19.70 -32.53
C LYS A 991 -7.64 20.91 -33.46
N ARG A 992 -6.57 21.69 -33.22
CA ARG A 992 -6.21 22.90 -33.99
C ARG A 992 -4.90 22.74 -34.76
N THR A 993 -3.77 22.85 -34.07
CA THR A 993 -2.43 22.91 -34.68
C THR A 993 -1.38 22.39 -33.69
N ILE A 994 -0.29 21.82 -34.22
CA ILE A 994 0.87 21.44 -33.41
C ILE A 994 1.47 22.63 -32.63
N GLU A 995 1.39 23.87 -33.14
CA GLU A 995 1.72 25.09 -32.36
C GLU A 995 0.90 25.20 -31.07
N ALA A 996 -0.43 25.05 -31.16
CA ALA A 996 -1.33 25.13 -30.02
C ALA A 996 -1.15 23.96 -29.05
N ASP A 997 -0.94 22.75 -29.57
CA ASP A 997 -0.72 21.55 -28.76
C ASP A 997 0.61 21.62 -28.01
N VAL A 998 1.69 22.06 -28.68
CA VAL A 998 3.01 22.29 -28.06
C VAL A 998 2.94 23.32 -26.94
N GLU A 999 2.22 24.43 -27.14
CA GLU A 999 2.07 25.44 -26.10
C GLU A 999 1.17 24.95 -24.95
N LEU A 1000 0.17 24.11 -25.25
CA LEU A 1000 -0.64 23.44 -24.22
C LEU A 1000 0.23 22.54 -23.33
N PHE A 1001 1.09 21.68 -23.91
CA PHE A 1001 2.07 20.90 -23.12
C PHE A 1001 2.98 21.80 -22.27
N ARG A 1002 3.56 22.86 -22.85
CA ARG A 1002 4.43 23.82 -22.12
C ARG A 1002 3.72 24.58 -21.00
N SER A 1003 2.40 24.76 -21.09
CA SER A 1003 1.60 25.44 -20.07
C SER A 1003 1.30 24.58 -18.84
N THR A 1004 1.47 23.25 -18.95
CA THR A 1004 1.32 22.34 -17.82
C THR A 1004 2.48 22.50 -16.81
N LYS A 1005 2.15 22.40 -15.51
CA LYS A 1005 3.13 22.49 -14.41
C LYS A 1005 3.70 21.14 -13.98
N GLU A 1006 3.05 20.06 -14.40
CA GLU A 1006 3.37 18.67 -14.08
C GLU A 1006 4.55 18.21 -14.95
N PHE A 1007 5.55 17.53 -14.36
CA PHE A 1007 6.71 17.11 -15.14
C PHE A 1007 6.40 15.87 -15.98
N GLU A 1008 5.50 15.01 -15.52
CA GLU A 1008 5.01 13.81 -16.19
C GLU A 1008 4.45 14.11 -17.59
N GLN A 1009 3.82 15.28 -17.76
CA GLN A 1009 3.31 15.76 -19.05
C GLN A 1009 4.43 16.01 -20.08
N TRP A 1010 5.70 16.16 -19.67
CA TRP A 1010 6.82 16.21 -20.60
C TRP A 1010 7.16 14.84 -21.21
N ALA A 1011 6.82 13.74 -20.55
CA ALA A 1011 6.89 12.40 -21.15
C ALA A 1011 5.74 12.21 -22.15
N ASN A 1012 4.52 12.63 -21.80
CA ASN A 1012 3.38 12.65 -22.74
C ASN A 1012 3.68 13.52 -23.98
N TYR A 1013 4.32 14.67 -23.79
CA TYR A 1013 4.81 15.52 -24.89
C TYR A 1013 5.87 14.81 -25.75
N ALA A 1014 6.76 14.00 -25.16
CA ALA A 1014 7.70 13.18 -25.93
C ALA A 1014 7.01 12.09 -26.77
N VAL A 1015 5.95 11.45 -26.24
CA VAL A 1015 5.10 10.50 -26.98
C VAL A 1015 4.41 11.20 -28.16
N TYR A 1016 3.81 12.36 -27.93
CA TYR A 1016 3.18 13.18 -28.96
C TYR A 1016 4.18 13.61 -30.06
N LEU A 1017 5.41 13.97 -29.71
CA LEU A 1017 6.45 14.33 -30.68
C LEU A 1017 6.91 13.14 -31.54
N ILE A 1018 7.10 11.94 -30.96
CA ILE A 1018 7.47 10.76 -31.75
C ILE A 1018 6.29 10.23 -32.59
N ALA A 1019 5.04 10.41 -32.14
CA ALA A 1019 3.86 10.18 -32.98
C ALA A 1019 3.89 11.09 -34.23
N HIS A 1020 4.22 12.38 -34.10
CA HIS A 1020 4.42 13.26 -35.26
C HIS A 1020 5.58 12.83 -36.17
N VAL A 1021 6.60 12.13 -35.65
CA VAL A 1021 7.64 11.51 -36.49
C VAL A 1021 7.06 10.34 -37.28
N LEU A 1022 6.22 9.49 -36.67
CA LEU A 1022 5.50 8.42 -37.39
C LEU A 1022 4.63 8.98 -38.52
N ASP A 1023 3.77 9.98 -38.26
CA ASP A 1023 2.93 10.58 -39.32
C ASP A 1023 3.72 11.34 -40.41
N LEU A 1024 4.93 11.81 -40.10
CA LEU A 1024 5.82 12.39 -41.09
C LEU A 1024 6.49 11.33 -41.99
N LEU A 1025 6.82 10.17 -41.44
CA LEU A 1025 7.57 9.11 -42.15
C LEU A 1025 6.68 8.03 -42.78
N ALA A 1026 5.47 7.82 -42.27
CA ALA A 1026 4.54 6.82 -42.78
C ALA A 1026 4.06 7.14 -44.21
N MET A 1027 4.15 6.14 -45.10
CA MET A 1027 3.73 6.27 -46.49
C MET A 1027 2.20 6.38 -46.60
N PRO A 1028 1.66 7.22 -47.51
CA PRO A 1028 0.24 7.18 -47.86
C PRO A 1028 -0.08 5.87 -48.59
N SER A 1029 -1.01 5.08 -48.06
CA SER A 1029 -1.41 3.77 -48.61
C SER A 1029 -1.93 3.82 -50.07
N GLU A 1030 -2.32 5.02 -50.53
CA GLU A 1030 -2.90 5.27 -51.85
C GLU A 1030 -1.90 5.78 -52.90
N MET A 1031 -0.61 5.98 -52.54
CA MET A 1031 0.39 6.55 -53.45
C MET A 1031 1.42 5.52 -53.96
N ILE A 1032 1.31 5.20 -55.25
CA ILE A 1032 2.23 4.30 -56.00
C ILE A 1032 3.69 4.82 -56.04
N GLN A 1033 3.93 6.09 -55.70
CA GLN A 1033 5.26 6.67 -55.55
C GLN A 1033 5.40 7.29 -54.16
N ALA A 1034 6.42 6.86 -53.42
CA ALA A 1034 6.78 7.47 -52.14
C ALA A 1034 7.08 8.97 -52.34
N PRO A 1035 6.59 9.86 -51.45
CA PRO A 1035 6.86 11.29 -51.56
C PRO A 1035 8.37 11.54 -51.45
N THR A 1036 8.99 12.02 -52.54
CA THR A 1036 10.44 12.21 -52.57
C THR A 1036 10.89 13.13 -51.43
N ARG A 1037 11.96 12.76 -50.71
CA ARG A 1037 12.48 13.52 -49.54
C ARG A 1037 12.89 14.97 -49.88
N ASN A 1038 12.92 15.34 -51.16
CA ASN A 1038 13.16 16.69 -51.67
C ASN A 1038 11.91 17.58 -51.77
N ASP A 1039 10.70 17.06 -51.52
CA ASP A 1039 9.45 17.83 -51.53
C ASP A 1039 9.52 19.03 -50.55
N PRO A 1040 9.22 20.27 -51.02
CA PRO A 1040 9.14 21.44 -50.16
C PRO A 1040 8.20 21.30 -48.95
N LYS A 1041 7.08 20.56 -49.05
CA LYS A 1041 6.15 20.37 -47.92
C LYS A 1041 6.73 19.42 -46.87
N PHE A 1042 7.25 18.26 -47.27
CA PHE A 1042 7.99 17.33 -46.40
C PHE A 1042 9.13 18.06 -45.69
N ARG A 1043 9.95 18.82 -46.44
CA ARG A 1043 11.05 19.61 -45.88
C ARG A 1043 10.58 20.64 -44.84
N ALA A 1044 9.47 21.32 -45.08
CA ALA A 1044 8.91 22.29 -44.13
C ALA A 1044 8.37 21.60 -42.85
N ARG A 1045 7.68 20.45 -42.99
CA ARG A 1045 7.23 19.62 -41.85
C ARG A 1045 8.43 19.12 -41.04
N TRP A 1046 9.46 18.58 -41.70
CA TRP A 1046 10.67 18.06 -41.08
C TRP A 1046 11.39 19.14 -40.27
N LEU A 1047 11.64 20.33 -40.86
CA LEU A 1047 12.29 21.44 -40.15
C LEU A 1047 11.51 21.91 -38.92
N LYS A 1048 10.18 21.97 -39.03
CA LYS A 1048 9.28 22.36 -37.95
C LYS A 1048 9.26 21.34 -36.81
N LEU A 1049 9.20 20.04 -37.13
CA LEU A 1049 9.21 18.97 -36.13
C LEU A 1049 10.58 18.81 -35.47
N TRP A 1050 11.67 18.91 -36.25
CA TRP A 1050 13.04 18.89 -35.73
C TRP A 1050 13.27 20.01 -34.70
N LYS A 1051 12.75 21.22 -34.98
CA LYS A 1051 12.78 22.34 -34.01
C LYS A 1051 12.12 21.97 -32.69
N TYR A 1052 10.94 21.33 -32.69
CA TYR A 1052 10.27 20.93 -31.44
C TYR A 1052 11.00 19.79 -30.71
N ILE A 1053 11.54 18.80 -31.42
CA ILE A 1053 12.35 17.72 -30.82
C ILE A 1053 13.61 18.27 -30.14
N CYS A 1054 14.27 19.26 -30.75
CA CYS A 1054 15.38 19.97 -30.12
C CYS A 1054 14.93 20.83 -28.93
N ASP A 1055 13.85 21.60 -29.08
CA ASP A 1055 13.35 22.53 -28.05
C ASP A 1055 12.86 21.78 -26.79
N TRP A 1056 12.21 20.61 -26.96
CA TRP A 1056 11.88 19.68 -25.88
C TRP A 1056 13.12 19.35 -25.03
N HIS A 1057 14.23 18.94 -25.68
CA HIS A 1057 15.44 18.55 -24.96
C HIS A 1057 16.09 19.72 -24.22
N HIS A 1058 16.08 20.92 -24.80
CA HIS A 1058 16.69 22.11 -24.18
C HIS A 1058 15.84 22.73 -23.07
N ARG A 1059 14.52 22.46 -23.01
CA ARG A 1059 13.60 23.02 -22.01
C ARG A 1059 13.11 22.03 -20.96
N ARG A 1060 13.40 20.73 -21.10
CA ARG A 1060 12.92 19.68 -20.18
C ARG A 1060 13.22 20.04 -18.72
N PRO A 1061 12.26 19.86 -17.79
CA PRO A 1061 12.40 20.31 -16.41
C PRO A 1061 13.46 19.48 -15.67
N ALA A 1062 13.87 19.94 -14.48
CA ALA A 1062 14.93 19.29 -13.69
C ALA A 1062 14.75 17.76 -13.49
N PRO A 1063 13.54 17.20 -13.26
CA PRO A 1063 13.34 15.75 -13.18
C PRO A 1063 13.70 14.96 -14.45
N PHE A 1064 13.81 15.61 -15.61
CA PHE A 1064 14.22 15.01 -16.90
C PHE A 1064 15.72 15.18 -17.21
N ILE A 1065 16.49 15.74 -16.29
CA ILE A 1065 17.95 15.78 -16.35
C ILE A 1065 18.50 14.55 -15.62
N PRO A 1066 19.52 13.83 -16.13
CA PRO A 1066 20.10 12.69 -15.43
C PRO A 1066 20.65 13.09 -14.05
N THR A 1067 20.33 12.30 -13.03
CA THR A 1067 20.89 12.42 -11.67
C THR A 1067 22.40 12.16 -11.68
N MET A 1068 22.85 11.24 -12.54
CA MET A 1068 24.25 10.89 -12.73
C MET A 1068 24.50 10.52 -14.19
N THR A 1069 25.70 10.84 -14.70
CA THR A 1069 26.17 10.35 -16.00
C THR A 1069 27.65 10.00 -15.92
N ILE A 1070 27.99 8.76 -16.27
CA ILE A 1070 29.36 8.25 -16.32
C ILE A 1070 29.68 7.90 -17.78
N PRO A 1071 30.82 8.35 -18.35
CA PRO A 1071 31.24 7.93 -19.69
C PRO A 1071 31.39 6.40 -19.81
N SER A 1072 31.27 5.88 -21.02
CA SER A 1072 31.60 4.49 -21.34
C SER A 1072 33.08 4.19 -21.08
N SER A 1073 33.37 2.95 -20.64
CA SER A 1073 34.70 2.43 -20.33
C SER A 1073 34.97 1.14 -21.10
N ASP A 1074 36.21 0.63 -21.06
CA ASP A 1074 36.56 -0.68 -21.64
C ASP A 1074 35.74 -1.83 -21.02
N SER A 1075 35.23 -1.64 -19.80
CA SER A 1075 34.35 -2.55 -19.06
C SER A 1075 32.83 -2.29 -19.25
N SER A 1076 32.44 -1.16 -19.84
CA SER A 1076 31.03 -0.79 -20.08
C SER A 1076 30.92 -0.09 -21.43
N PRO A 1077 30.46 -0.79 -22.50
CA PRO A 1077 30.48 -0.25 -23.86
C PRO A 1077 29.58 0.98 -24.01
N PHE A 1078 28.58 1.15 -23.15
CA PHE A 1078 27.66 2.30 -23.15
C PHE A 1078 27.87 3.20 -21.91
N PRO A 1079 27.56 4.51 -22.00
CA PRO A 1079 27.62 5.40 -20.86
C PRO A 1079 26.53 5.07 -19.83
N THR A 1080 26.85 5.14 -18.55
CA THR A 1080 25.85 5.02 -17.47
C THR A 1080 25.05 6.33 -17.38
N ILE A 1081 23.72 6.27 -17.49
CA ILE A 1081 22.83 7.46 -17.47
C ILE A 1081 21.64 7.16 -16.54
N LEU A 1082 21.74 7.59 -15.28
CA LEU A 1082 20.74 7.32 -14.25
C LEU A 1082 19.75 8.49 -14.11
N PHE A 1083 18.46 8.19 -14.07
CA PHE A 1083 17.37 9.13 -13.77
C PHE A 1083 16.66 8.77 -12.46
N SER A 1084 15.94 9.73 -11.88
CA SER A 1084 15.19 9.55 -10.63
C SER A 1084 13.78 8.97 -10.81
N ASN A 1085 13.25 8.88 -12.03
CA ASN A 1085 11.83 8.59 -12.28
C ASN A 1085 11.58 7.99 -13.69
N PRO A 1086 10.53 7.15 -13.87
CA PRO A 1086 10.27 6.44 -15.13
C PRO A 1086 9.78 7.32 -16.29
N ALA A 1087 9.16 8.46 -15.98
CA ALA A 1087 8.79 9.47 -16.98
C ALA A 1087 10.03 10.06 -17.68
N ALA A 1088 11.06 10.39 -16.91
CA ALA A 1088 12.34 10.88 -17.43
C ALA A 1088 13.12 9.84 -18.24
N ILE A 1089 13.19 8.59 -17.76
CA ILE A 1089 13.82 7.46 -18.47
C ILE A 1089 13.20 7.33 -19.87
N SER A 1090 11.88 7.12 -19.90
CA SER A 1090 11.15 6.85 -21.14
C SER A 1090 11.09 8.07 -22.06
N GLY A 1091 10.86 9.27 -21.52
CA GLY A 1091 10.79 10.50 -22.31
C GLY A 1091 12.11 10.84 -23.01
N ASN A 1092 13.25 10.64 -22.33
CA ASN A 1092 14.55 10.81 -22.97
C ASN A 1092 14.84 9.70 -24.00
N GLN A 1093 14.50 8.42 -23.73
CA GLN A 1093 14.59 7.34 -24.73
C GLN A 1093 13.79 7.67 -26.00
N LEU A 1094 12.54 8.13 -25.86
CA LEU A 1094 11.70 8.53 -27.00
C LEU A 1094 12.27 9.75 -27.74
N HIS A 1095 12.80 10.77 -27.03
CA HIS A 1095 13.49 11.89 -27.66
C HIS A 1095 14.71 11.45 -28.49
N HIS A 1096 15.57 10.58 -27.96
CA HIS A 1096 16.73 10.10 -28.69
C HIS A 1096 16.31 9.22 -29.88
N THR A 1097 15.27 8.40 -29.74
CA THR A 1097 14.68 7.59 -30.83
C THR A 1097 14.11 8.45 -31.95
N ALA A 1098 13.29 9.45 -31.61
CA ALA A 1098 12.75 10.42 -32.56
C ALA A 1098 13.88 11.19 -33.29
N SER A 1099 14.97 11.49 -32.58
CA SER A 1099 16.15 12.14 -33.17
C SER A 1099 16.89 11.25 -34.18
N ILE A 1100 17.05 9.95 -33.88
CA ILE A 1100 17.65 8.96 -34.80
C ILE A 1100 16.83 8.90 -36.10
N LEU A 1101 15.51 8.65 -35.98
CA LEU A 1101 14.60 8.52 -37.12
C LEU A 1101 14.57 9.79 -37.98
N MET A 1102 14.54 10.97 -37.36
CA MET A 1102 14.56 12.25 -38.07
C MET A 1102 15.88 12.49 -38.81
N LEU A 1103 17.03 12.17 -38.22
CA LEU A 1103 18.34 12.32 -38.86
C LEU A 1103 18.54 11.33 -40.02
N GLN A 1104 18.12 10.06 -39.87
CA GLN A 1104 18.10 9.05 -40.95
C GLN A 1104 17.21 9.45 -42.15
N ASN A 1105 16.28 10.37 -41.93
CA ASN A 1105 15.33 10.88 -42.92
C ASN A 1105 15.53 12.38 -43.23
N GLN A 1106 16.69 12.96 -42.91
CA GLN A 1106 16.97 14.38 -43.19
C GLN A 1106 16.94 14.66 -44.72
N PRO A 1107 16.19 15.69 -45.18
CA PRO A 1107 16.23 16.11 -46.59
C PRO A 1107 17.63 16.57 -47.01
N PRO A 1108 18.18 16.12 -48.16
CA PRO A 1108 19.52 16.51 -48.62
C PRO A 1108 19.73 18.03 -48.77
N ALA A 1109 18.65 18.76 -49.10
CA ALA A 1109 18.64 20.21 -49.22
C ALA A 1109 18.54 20.98 -47.89
N VAL A 1110 18.45 20.30 -46.74
CA VAL A 1110 18.48 20.95 -45.42
C VAL A 1110 19.93 21.15 -44.95
N ARG A 1111 20.21 22.35 -44.47
CA ARG A 1111 21.40 22.68 -43.68
C ARG A 1111 20.92 23.25 -42.34
N LEU A 1112 21.32 22.62 -41.24
CA LEU A 1112 21.01 23.07 -39.89
C LEU A 1112 21.99 24.16 -39.47
N ALA A 1113 21.51 25.16 -38.70
CA ALA A 1113 22.33 26.29 -38.24
C ALA A 1113 23.39 25.87 -37.21
N SER A 1114 23.14 24.80 -36.45
CA SER A 1114 24.11 24.11 -35.61
C SER A 1114 24.29 22.68 -36.09
N LYS A 1115 25.50 22.13 -35.95
CA LYS A 1115 25.75 20.71 -36.24
C LYS A 1115 25.09 19.86 -35.13
N PRO A 1116 24.12 18.97 -35.45
CA PRO A 1116 23.49 18.13 -34.45
C PRO A 1116 24.49 17.09 -33.90
N ARG A 1117 24.11 16.42 -32.81
CA ARG A 1117 24.79 15.19 -32.38
C ARG A 1117 24.57 14.10 -33.44
N SER A 1118 25.51 13.17 -33.56
CA SER A 1118 25.41 12.08 -34.55
C SER A 1118 24.33 11.07 -34.19
N ILE A 1119 23.84 10.33 -35.19
CA ILE A 1119 22.90 9.20 -35.01
C ILE A 1119 23.46 8.21 -33.97
N LEU A 1120 24.72 7.81 -34.11
CA LEU A 1120 25.42 6.94 -33.16
C LEU A 1120 25.46 7.51 -31.74
N TRP A 1121 25.61 8.83 -31.56
CA TRP A 1121 25.54 9.43 -30.22
C TRP A 1121 24.15 9.26 -29.61
N HIS A 1122 23.08 9.58 -30.34
CA HIS A 1122 21.70 9.39 -29.85
C HIS A 1122 21.42 7.90 -29.56
N ALA A 1123 21.87 6.98 -30.43
CA ALA A 1123 21.72 5.54 -30.24
C ALA A 1123 22.44 5.06 -28.96
N ARG A 1124 23.68 5.51 -28.72
CA ARG A 1124 24.43 5.19 -27.50
C ARG A 1124 23.81 5.81 -26.25
N GLN A 1125 23.05 6.91 -26.34
CA GLN A 1125 22.20 7.38 -25.24
C GLN A 1125 21.02 6.44 -24.98
N VAL A 1126 20.30 5.96 -26.01
CA VAL A 1126 19.19 5.00 -25.83
C VAL A 1126 19.66 3.75 -25.10
N CYS A 1127 20.74 3.10 -25.58
CA CYS A 1127 21.28 1.91 -24.95
C CYS A 1127 21.78 2.18 -23.52
N GLY A 1128 22.52 3.28 -23.31
CA GLY A 1128 22.99 3.68 -21.98
C GLY A 1128 21.86 3.89 -20.98
N ILE A 1129 20.79 4.59 -21.37
CA ILE A 1129 19.60 4.81 -20.52
C ILE A 1129 18.91 3.48 -20.20
N SER A 1130 18.69 2.61 -21.19
CA SER A 1130 18.01 1.32 -20.95
C SER A 1130 18.80 0.37 -20.04
N ILE A 1131 20.14 0.37 -20.12
CA ILE A 1131 21.02 -0.45 -19.26
C ILE A 1131 21.10 0.11 -17.83
N SER A 1132 21.03 1.43 -17.66
CA SER A 1132 21.35 2.10 -16.38
C SER A 1132 20.19 2.25 -15.39
N ASN A 1133 18.98 1.82 -15.76
CA ASN A 1133 17.78 2.06 -14.96
C ASN A 1133 16.90 0.81 -14.94
N ASP A 1134 16.73 0.19 -13.76
CA ASP A 1134 16.05 -1.09 -13.57
C ASP A 1134 14.51 -1.02 -13.49
N HIS A 1135 13.89 0.11 -13.88
CA HIS A 1135 12.44 0.26 -13.77
C HIS A 1135 11.72 -0.48 -14.91
N HIS A 1136 11.19 -1.68 -14.63
CA HIS A 1136 10.50 -2.54 -15.60
C HIS A 1136 9.49 -1.79 -16.48
N GLY A 1137 8.67 -0.93 -15.87
CA GLY A 1137 7.69 -0.11 -16.58
C GLY A 1137 8.27 0.81 -17.68
N ALA A 1138 9.55 1.20 -17.59
CA ALA A 1138 10.24 1.97 -18.63
C ALA A 1138 10.87 1.04 -19.70
N TRP A 1139 11.33 -0.16 -19.32
CA TRP A 1139 11.84 -1.15 -20.26
C TRP A 1139 10.80 -1.59 -21.30
N THR A 1140 9.51 -1.68 -20.93
CA THR A 1140 8.43 -2.01 -21.89
C THR A 1140 8.32 -0.99 -23.03
N ASN A 1141 8.56 0.29 -22.73
CA ASN A 1141 8.70 1.34 -23.75
C ASN A 1141 10.06 1.35 -24.46
N GLY A 1142 11.07 0.69 -23.89
CA GLY A 1142 12.47 0.67 -24.35
C GLY A 1142 12.81 -0.40 -25.39
N ILE A 1143 12.01 -1.47 -25.54
CA ILE A 1143 12.28 -2.59 -26.48
C ILE A 1143 12.46 -2.10 -27.93
N GLN A 1144 11.52 -1.30 -28.43
CA GLN A 1144 11.59 -0.80 -29.82
C GLN A 1144 12.66 0.29 -30.02
N PRO A 1145 12.85 1.26 -29.11
CA PRO A 1145 14.05 2.11 -29.05
C PRO A 1145 15.37 1.34 -29.09
N LEU A 1146 15.50 0.22 -28.36
CA LEU A 1146 16.71 -0.60 -28.34
C LEU A 1146 16.99 -1.25 -29.70
N TRP A 1147 15.97 -1.70 -30.44
CA TRP A 1147 16.15 -2.19 -31.81
C TRP A 1147 16.60 -1.06 -32.76
N ILE A 1148 15.95 0.11 -32.70
CA ILE A 1148 16.31 1.28 -33.53
C ILE A 1148 17.76 1.73 -33.24
N ALA A 1149 18.17 1.72 -31.98
CA ALA A 1149 19.53 2.05 -31.56
C ALA A 1149 20.55 0.94 -31.92
N GLY A 1150 20.20 -0.33 -31.73
CA GLY A 1150 21.05 -1.49 -32.02
C GLY A 1150 21.44 -1.59 -33.49
N ARG A 1151 20.53 -1.23 -34.40
CA ARG A 1151 20.81 -1.08 -35.84
C ARG A 1151 21.83 0.03 -36.18
N CYS A 1152 22.23 0.86 -35.21
CA CYS A 1152 23.28 1.86 -35.36
C CYS A 1152 24.62 1.41 -34.73
N MET A 1153 24.70 0.24 -34.10
CA MET A 1153 25.90 -0.28 -33.43
C MET A 1153 26.67 -1.25 -34.33
N SER A 1154 28.00 -1.24 -34.22
CA SER A 1154 28.89 -2.06 -35.06
C SER A 1154 29.97 -2.79 -34.27
N HIS A 1155 30.03 -2.67 -32.95
CA HIS A 1155 31.06 -3.33 -32.14
C HIS A 1155 30.47 -4.54 -31.37
N PRO A 1156 31.10 -5.73 -31.40
CA PRO A 1156 30.55 -6.94 -30.77
C PRO A 1156 30.24 -6.81 -29.27
N SER A 1157 30.94 -5.94 -28.52
CA SER A 1157 30.59 -5.68 -27.12
C SER A 1157 29.33 -4.82 -26.95
N GLU A 1158 29.04 -3.91 -27.88
CA GLU A 1158 27.76 -3.17 -27.93
C GLU A 1158 26.62 -4.14 -28.26
N HIS A 1159 26.82 -5.00 -29.27
CA HIS A 1159 25.87 -6.04 -29.68
C HIS A 1159 25.53 -6.97 -28.52
N LYS A 1160 26.55 -7.56 -27.88
CA LYS A 1160 26.41 -8.43 -26.71
C LYS A 1160 25.64 -7.76 -25.57
N ALA A 1161 25.99 -6.53 -25.20
CA ALA A 1161 25.33 -5.82 -24.10
C ALA A 1161 23.85 -5.51 -24.40
N ILE A 1162 23.47 -5.28 -25.67
CA ILE A 1162 22.07 -5.14 -26.07
C ILE A 1162 21.32 -6.47 -25.98
N LEU A 1163 21.93 -7.58 -26.45
CA LEU A 1163 21.32 -8.91 -26.38
C LEU A 1163 21.14 -9.39 -24.93
N GLU A 1164 22.13 -9.15 -24.07
CA GLU A 1164 22.06 -9.44 -22.63
C GLU A 1164 20.95 -8.62 -21.94
N LEU A 1165 20.78 -7.35 -22.30
CA LEU A 1165 19.68 -6.52 -21.79
C LEU A 1165 18.32 -6.98 -22.29
N LEU A 1166 18.14 -7.27 -23.58
CA LEU A 1166 16.85 -7.74 -24.12
C LEU A 1166 16.43 -9.04 -23.40
N GLY A 1167 17.33 -10.02 -23.34
CA GLY A 1167 17.08 -11.25 -22.58
C GLY A 1167 16.85 -11.04 -21.09
N ARG A 1168 17.37 -9.95 -20.50
CA ARG A 1168 17.08 -9.55 -19.12
C ARG A 1168 15.66 -9.00 -18.97
N ILE A 1169 15.25 -8.07 -19.85
CA ILE A 1169 13.90 -7.49 -19.88
C ILE A 1169 12.85 -8.60 -19.98
N GLU A 1170 13.07 -9.60 -20.84
CA GLU A 1170 12.15 -10.73 -21.00
C GLU A 1170 12.00 -11.56 -19.72
N ARG A 1171 13.11 -11.96 -19.08
CA ARG A 1171 13.08 -12.75 -17.84
C ARG A 1171 12.52 -11.99 -16.64
N GLU A 1172 12.79 -10.69 -16.53
CA GLU A 1172 12.44 -9.90 -15.34
C GLU A 1172 11.04 -9.28 -15.44
N SER A 1173 10.56 -8.91 -16.64
CA SER A 1173 9.24 -8.31 -16.85
C SER A 1173 8.19 -9.24 -17.48
N GLY A 1174 8.60 -10.31 -18.16
CA GLY A 1174 7.71 -11.20 -18.93
C GLY A 1174 7.41 -10.73 -20.37
N TRP A 1175 7.82 -9.52 -20.77
CA TRP A 1175 7.61 -9.04 -22.15
C TRP A 1175 8.55 -9.71 -23.14
N SER A 1176 7.99 -10.32 -24.18
CA SER A 1176 8.79 -10.94 -25.25
C SER A 1176 9.67 -9.92 -25.97
N THR A 1177 10.97 -10.19 -25.98
CA THR A 1177 12.03 -9.41 -26.65
C THR A 1177 12.83 -10.23 -27.66
N ARG A 1178 12.82 -11.56 -27.53
CA ARG A 1178 13.66 -12.50 -28.29
C ARG A 1178 13.59 -12.27 -29.79
N TRP A 1179 12.40 -12.00 -30.31
CA TRP A 1179 12.18 -11.61 -31.70
C TRP A 1179 13.03 -10.38 -32.12
N ARG A 1180 13.13 -9.32 -31.29
CA ARG A 1180 14.06 -8.19 -31.55
C ARG A 1180 15.52 -8.55 -31.33
N ALA A 1181 15.84 -9.49 -30.43
CA ALA A 1181 17.20 -9.98 -30.25
C ALA A 1181 17.67 -10.79 -31.48
N ASP A 1182 16.77 -11.57 -32.08
CA ASP A 1182 17.04 -12.37 -33.28
C ASP A 1182 17.01 -11.48 -34.55
N ASP A 1183 16.08 -10.52 -34.68
CA ASP A 1183 16.08 -9.47 -35.73
C ASP A 1183 17.41 -8.68 -35.75
N LEU A 1184 18.00 -8.40 -34.57
CA LEU A 1184 19.28 -7.67 -34.48
C LEU A 1184 20.45 -8.52 -34.95
N LYS A 1185 20.50 -9.82 -34.60
CA LYS A 1185 21.53 -10.74 -35.12
C LYS A 1185 21.46 -10.86 -36.64
N GLU A 1186 20.26 -11.02 -37.20
CA GLU A 1186 20.05 -11.04 -38.66
C GLU A 1186 20.55 -9.72 -39.30
N PHE A 1187 20.23 -8.58 -38.70
CA PHE A 1187 20.68 -7.27 -39.20
C PHE A 1187 22.19 -7.04 -39.07
N TRP A 1188 22.85 -7.56 -38.03
CA TRP A 1188 24.30 -7.46 -37.85
C TRP A 1188 25.08 -8.51 -38.65
N GLY A 1189 24.43 -9.61 -39.06
CA GLY A 1189 25.07 -10.75 -39.73
C GLY A 1189 25.53 -11.87 -38.79
N ASP A 1190 25.23 -11.77 -37.49
CA ASP A 1190 25.62 -12.71 -36.42
C ASP A 1190 24.77 -14.01 -36.44
N LEU A 1191 24.70 -14.67 -37.59
CA LEU A 1191 23.92 -15.91 -37.79
C LEU A 1191 24.68 -17.19 -37.37
N GLY A 1192 25.27 -17.14 -36.18
CA GLY A 1192 25.60 -18.31 -35.36
C GLY A 1192 27.07 -18.75 -35.29
N ASP A 1193 27.51 -18.93 -34.04
CA ASP A 1193 28.44 -19.97 -33.55
C ASP A 1193 27.96 -20.36 -32.12
#